data_AF-A0A2V9L524-F1
#
_entry.id   AF-A0A2V9L524-F1
#
_cell.length_a   1.000
_cell.length_b   1.000
_cell.length_c   1.000
_cell.angle_alpha   90.00
_cell.angle_beta   90.00
_cell.angle_gamma   90.00
#
_symmetry.space_group_name_H-M   'P 1'
#
loop_
_entity.id
_entity.type
_entity.pdbx_description
1 polymer ?
#
loop_
_entity_poly.entity_id
_entity_poly.type
_entity_poly.pdbx_seq_one_letter_code
_entity_poly.pdbx_strand_id
1 'polypeptide(L)'
;MPEGSRLQLDPTVDVTTLGLSASGAIIAKALQKYGMIVVDTGGHPKLYFEYEGTAHWNGAITDSTVSGIPLDRFRVLDPAHPLGSSGGTAPVVSLSPTSLTFPNQTVGTTSASKVSTLTNSGSTTLTISSVTVSGDFVLAGLGNCGTSLAAGSSCTISVSFTPATTGIRMGMVTVDDSATGSPQTISLTGTGVAPAVASALNYYVSTTGSDSSGDGSAANPWATIAHAASVVVPGSTVHVAPGTYTGSFNTDASGTASAYITYISDTKWGAKIAPSGSSTWSNHGNYVAIENFDVSGPPSSCCNAIYTAGNATKIIGNNVHDTQTSNGCQAVGGAGIAVDAPNAYVAGNYVHDNGPFPTPCDYIHGIYIGDSSRSSSGGAAYNNISFNNSGWGIQLWHSATNEILVNNTLFGNLSGGIVVGNDVGADDNTIVNNNLAFNNTRGIWEEGTTGTHNVYQNNLVFQNSSGDWSLQNGNTATATVSADPLFVNWTGDSTGDYHLQPSSPAIGAGTSNGAPTTDYDGNARPQAGRWDIGSYEYVGAPSTASAAVKLSPSALTFADQDVGATSAVQTVTLSNATSAALSITSIAIAGPGGGDFTQTNNCGSSLAAGGACKITVSFTPTASGTRTATLTVTDSAQGSPHTLPLTGTGADFSISLGSGSSTSATVAPGQTATYTLSLKGTPGFTGTVKLACDGAPQAATCTVTPGSVTASGTTPVSVTVSVTTTARSMLPPSMPAPPAANGPVPGSWLFWLLLFSMVASVAARARRRASLGLAVALLSVAFWSSCGGSGNVPLASSGTPAGVYTLTVSAASGKLTHAASLSLKVN
;
A
#
# COMPACT_ATOMS: atom_id res chain seq x y z
N MET A 1 -4.15 -61.56 14.63
CA MET A 1 -3.37 -60.82 15.63
C MET A 1 -4.24 -59.68 16.10
N PRO A 2 -4.38 -59.44 17.42
CA PRO A 2 -5.21 -58.34 17.89
C PRO A 2 -4.67 -57.00 17.36
N GLU A 3 -5.59 -56.08 17.10
CA GLU A 3 -5.25 -54.70 16.75
C GLU A 3 -4.33 -54.10 17.84
N GLY A 4 -3.34 -53.31 17.42
CA GLY A 4 -2.31 -52.77 18.30
C GLY A 4 -1.10 -53.68 18.52
N SER A 5 -1.15 -54.96 18.14
CA SER A 5 0.01 -55.86 18.29
C SER A 5 1.19 -55.41 17.42
N ARG A 6 2.42 -55.44 17.99
CA ARG A 6 3.64 -55.06 17.25
C ARG A 6 4.34 -56.27 16.67
N LEU A 7 4.54 -56.25 15.35
CA LEU A 7 5.24 -57.29 14.59
C LEU A 7 6.59 -56.76 14.11
N GLN A 8 7.64 -57.54 14.28
CA GLN A 8 8.97 -57.19 13.81
C GLN A 8 9.46 -58.28 12.85
N LEU A 9 10.03 -57.87 11.72
CA LEU A 9 10.72 -58.82 10.85
C LEU A 9 11.90 -59.38 11.64
N ASP A 10 12.08 -60.69 11.67
CA ASP A 10 13.17 -61.33 12.38
C ASP A 10 14.51 -60.65 12.03
N PRO A 11 15.18 -60.01 13.01
CA PRO A 11 16.42 -59.27 12.74
C PRO A 11 17.55 -60.14 12.21
N THR A 12 17.44 -61.47 12.30
CA THR A 12 18.43 -62.41 11.78
C THR A 12 18.28 -62.71 10.28
N VAL A 13 17.20 -62.26 9.64
CA VAL A 13 17.01 -62.39 8.18
C VAL A 13 17.99 -61.46 7.45
N ASP A 14 18.82 -62.03 6.57
CA ASP A 14 19.69 -61.21 5.73
C ASP A 14 18.90 -60.59 4.57
N VAL A 15 18.52 -59.33 4.75
CA VAL A 15 17.74 -58.54 3.79
C VAL A 15 18.41 -58.44 2.41
N THR A 16 19.74 -58.53 2.34
CA THR A 16 20.47 -58.40 1.06
C THR A 16 20.27 -59.61 0.14
N THR A 17 19.84 -60.74 0.69
CA THR A 17 19.63 -62.00 -0.05
C THR A 17 18.21 -62.15 -0.60
N LEU A 18 17.28 -61.24 -0.24
CA LEU A 18 15.86 -61.34 -0.58
C LEU A 18 15.49 -60.81 -1.98
N GLY A 19 16.47 -60.31 -2.76
CA GLY A 19 16.23 -59.79 -4.11
C GLY A 19 15.30 -58.57 -4.18
N LEU A 20 15.17 -57.82 -3.07
CA LEU A 20 14.28 -56.66 -2.96
C LEU A 20 14.80 -55.47 -3.77
N SER A 21 13.88 -54.60 -4.22
CA SER A 21 14.23 -53.27 -4.72
C SER A 21 14.90 -52.43 -3.63
N ALA A 22 15.60 -51.36 -4.00
CA ALA A 22 16.27 -50.49 -3.04
C ALA A 22 15.29 -49.97 -1.95
N SER A 23 14.08 -49.59 -2.35
CA SER A 23 13.02 -49.16 -1.42
C SER A 23 12.49 -50.32 -0.57
N GLY A 24 12.29 -51.51 -1.16
CA GLY A 24 11.88 -52.71 -0.42
C GLY A 24 12.92 -53.12 0.64
N ALA A 25 14.21 -53.01 0.33
CA ALA A 25 15.29 -53.30 1.27
C ALA A 25 15.36 -52.29 2.43
N ILE A 26 15.07 -51.01 2.17
CA ILE A 26 14.94 -49.99 3.22
C ILE A 26 13.77 -50.30 4.15
N ILE A 27 12.61 -50.64 3.58
CA ILE A 27 11.41 -51.01 4.34
C ILE A 27 11.66 -52.26 5.18
N ALA A 28 12.28 -53.30 4.62
CA ALA A 28 12.62 -54.52 5.36
C ALA A 28 13.56 -54.25 6.54
N LYS A 29 14.58 -53.39 6.36
CA LYS A 29 15.47 -52.98 7.46
C LYS A 29 14.75 -52.16 8.53
N ALA A 30 13.83 -51.28 8.12
CA ALA A 30 12.98 -50.54 9.05
C ALA A 30 12.08 -51.50 9.85
N LEU A 31 11.51 -52.51 9.20
CA LEU A 31 10.73 -53.57 9.82
C LEU A 31 11.52 -54.44 10.80
N GLN A 32 12.80 -54.69 10.53
CA GLN A 32 13.68 -55.37 11.48
C GLN A 32 14.02 -54.50 12.69
N LYS A 33 14.19 -53.19 12.49
CA LYS A 33 14.62 -52.28 13.55
C LYS A 33 13.46 -51.79 14.42
N TYR A 34 12.35 -51.43 13.80
CA TYR A 34 11.22 -50.75 14.43
C TYR A 34 9.93 -51.59 14.40
N GLY A 35 9.81 -52.61 13.56
CA GLY A 35 8.56 -53.35 13.43
C GLY A 35 7.39 -52.47 12.94
N MET A 36 6.17 -53.00 13.09
CA MET A 36 4.92 -52.41 12.63
C MET A 36 3.77 -52.75 13.58
N ILE A 37 2.70 -51.94 13.54
CA ILE A 37 1.50 -52.13 14.36
C ILE A 37 0.35 -52.63 13.48
N VAL A 38 -0.42 -53.59 13.98
CA VAL A 38 -1.65 -54.08 13.33
C VAL A 38 -2.80 -53.09 13.57
N VAL A 39 -3.44 -52.58 12.53
CA VAL A 39 -4.60 -51.66 12.62
C VAL A 39 -5.79 -52.16 11.79
N ASP A 40 -7.03 -51.93 12.23
CA ASP A 40 -8.27 -52.27 11.51
C ASP A 40 -8.93 -51.00 10.94
N THR A 41 -9.04 -50.93 9.62
CA THR A 41 -9.78 -49.87 8.91
C THR A 41 -10.62 -50.46 7.78
N GLY A 42 -11.74 -51.10 8.15
CA GLY A 42 -12.82 -51.43 7.21
C GLY A 42 -12.62 -52.72 6.42
N GLY A 43 -12.38 -53.84 7.12
CA GLY A 43 -12.60 -55.19 6.58
C GLY A 43 -11.37 -55.98 6.15
N HIS A 44 -10.17 -55.39 6.15
CA HIS A 44 -8.89 -56.10 5.99
C HIS A 44 -7.77 -55.44 6.82
N PRO A 45 -6.86 -56.20 7.45
CA PRO A 45 -5.76 -55.63 8.24
C PRO A 45 -4.75 -54.90 7.34
N LYS A 46 -4.34 -53.69 7.74
CA LYS A 46 -3.32 -52.87 7.04
C LYS A 46 -2.09 -52.64 7.93
N LEU A 47 -0.95 -52.32 7.31
CA LEU A 47 0.34 -52.10 7.99
C LEU A 47 0.86 -50.69 7.71
N TYR A 48 1.23 -49.93 8.75
CA TYR A 48 1.72 -48.53 8.67
C TYR A 48 3.15 -48.38 9.22
N PHE A 49 3.91 -47.43 8.64
CA PHE A 49 5.19 -46.95 9.16
C PHE A 49 5.23 -45.42 9.07
N GLU A 50 5.48 -44.75 10.19
CA GLU A 50 5.87 -43.34 10.19
C GLU A 50 6.87 -43.11 11.33
N TYR A 51 7.91 -42.33 11.06
CA TYR A 51 8.84 -41.81 12.06
C TYR A 51 8.94 -40.29 11.84
N GLU A 52 8.75 -39.51 12.90
CA GLU A 52 8.79 -38.05 12.81
C GLU A 52 10.17 -37.56 12.35
N GLY A 53 10.19 -36.73 11.30
CA GLY A 53 11.34 -35.89 10.96
C GLY A 53 12.17 -36.22 9.71
N THR A 54 11.71 -37.07 8.78
CA THR A 54 12.38 -37.21 7.47
C THR A 54 11.44 -36.95 6.29
N ALA A 55 12.01 -36.38 5.22
CA ALA A 55 11.33 -35.93 4.00
C ALA A 55 10.26 -36.90 3.47
N HIS A 56 9.14 -36.34 3.00
CA HIS A 56 8.07 -37.08 2.33
C HIS A 56 8.62 -37.94 1.19
N TRP A 57 8.41 -39.25 1.26
CA TRP A 57 8.69 -40.17 0.16
C TRP A 57 7.56 -40.11 -0.87
N ASN A 58 7.79 -39.46 -2.01
CA ASN A 58 6.82 -39.36 -3.12
C ASN A 58 6.89 -40.54 -4.12
N GLY A 59 7.63 -41.61 -3.80
CA GLY A 59 7.66 -42.81 -4.64
C GLY A 59 6.45 -43.73 -4.37
N ALA A 60 5.82 -44.25 -5.42
CA ALA A 60 4.72 -45.20 -5.27
C ALA A 60 5.21 -46.53 -4.64
N ILE A 61 4.67 -46.89 -3.48
CA ILE A 61 4.78 -48.26 -2.95
C ILE A 61 3.75 -49.11 -3.70
N THR A 62 4.21 -50.04 -4.51
CA THR A 62 3.36 -51.01 -5.23
C THR A 62 3.45 -52.38 -4.58
N ASP A 63 2.52 -53.29 -4.87
CA ASP A 63 2.52 -54.66 -4.33
C ASP A 63 3.86 -55.39 -4.53
N SER A 64 4.57 -55.10 -5.63
CA SER A 64 5.89 -55.65 -5.94
C SER A 64 7.02 -55.16 -5.03
N THR A 65 6.80 -54.08 -4.27
CA THR A 65 7.84 -53.41 -3.46
C THR A 65 8.13 -54.17 -2.17
N VAL A 66 7.12 -54.87 -1.63
CA VAL A 66 7.20 -55.57 -0.33
C VAL A 66 6.90 -57.07 -0.43
N SER A 67 6.49 -57.56 -1.61
CA SER A 67 6.12 -58.96 -1.82
C SER A 67 7.25 -59.96 -1.59
N GLY A 68 8.51 -59.53 -1.71
CA GLY A 68 9.68 -60.36 -1.42
C GLY A 68 10.06 -60.44 0.07
N ILE A 69 9.35 -59.73 0.96
CA ILE A 69 9.59 -59.80 2.40
C ILE A 69 8.87 -61.03 2.97
N PRO A 70 9.58 -61.98 3.60
CA PRO A 70 8.99 -63.23 4.05
C PRO A 70 8.03 -63.02 5.23
N LEU A 71 6.73 -63.16 4.97
CA LEU A 71 5.66 -62.95 5.96
C LEU A 71 5.69 -63.97 7.11
N ASP A 72 6.24 -65.15 6.87
CA ASP A 72 6.43 -66.22 7.86
C ASP A 72 7.61 -65.98 8.82
N ARG A 73 8.46 -64.98 8.53
CA ARG A 73 9.63 -64.61 9.34
C ARG A 73 9.37 -63.41 10.24
N PHE A 74 8.11 -63.06 10.47
CA PHE A 74 7.73 -62.06 11.45
C PHE A 74 7.56 -62.68 12.83
N ARG A 75 8.10 -61.99 13.84
CA ARG A 75 7.85 -62.31 15.25
C ARG A 75 6.97 -61.24 15.88
N VAL A 76 6.09 -61.67 16.77
CA VAL A 76 5.32 -60.76 17.63
C VAL A 76 6.24 -60.30 18.75
N LEU A 77 6.50 -59.00 18.84
CA LEU A 77 7.28 -58.43 19.94
C LEU A 77 6.40 -58.11 21.15
N ASP A 78 5.18 -57.67 20.88
CA ASP A 78 4.20 -57.29 21.91
C ASP A 78 2.81 -57.79 21.48
N PRO A 79 2.33 -58.92 22.04
CA PRO A 79 0.97 -59.36 21.83
C PRO A 79 0.04 -58.46 22.64
N ALA A 80 -0.87 -57.73 21.99
CA ALA A 80 -1.89 -56.99 22.74
C ALA A 80 -2.61 -57.94 23.72
N HIS A 81 -2.66 -57.54 25.00
CA HIS A 81 -3.16 -58.36 26.10
C HIS A 81 -4.54 -58.99 25.79
N PRO A 82 -4.73 -60.30 26.02
CA PRO A 82 -6.05 -60.85 26.22
C PRO A 82 -6.67 -60.22 27.48
N LEU A 83 -7.93 -59.82 27.41
CA LEU A 83 -8.73 -59.60 28.60
C LEU A 83 -8.78 -60.90 29.42
N GLY A 84 -8.04 -60.93 30.53
CA GLY A 84 -8.25 -61.84 31.66
C GLY A 84 -7.39 -63.10 31.72
N SER A 85 -6.29 -63.07 32.50
CA SER A 85 -6.30 -63.58 33.89
C SER A 85 -4.87 -63.78 34.43
N SER A 86 -4.38 -62.80 35.18
CA SER A 86 -3.50 -63.02 36.33
C SER A 86 -3.52 -61.73 37.16
N GLY A 87 -4.04 -61.82 38.38
CA GLY A 87 -4.34 -60.67 39.25
C GLY A 87 -3.15 -59.76 39.53
N GLY A 88 -3.14 -58.60 38.86
CA GLY A 88 -2.36 -57.43 39.20
C GLY A 88 -3.30 -56.23 39.36
N THR A 89 -3.26 -55.60 40.53
CA THR A 89 -4.18 -54.55 41.02
C THR A 89 -3.75 -53.14 40.59
N ALA A 90 -3.88 -52.78 39.31
CA ALA A 90 -3.42 -51.48 38.82
C ALA A 90 -4.42 -50.75 37.90
N PRO A 91 -4.41 -49.40 37.86
CA PRO A 91 -5.19 -48.64 36.90
C PRO A 91 -4.58 -48.71 35.50
N VAL A 92 -5.42 -48.63 34.46
CA VAL A 92 -5.03 -48.69 33.05
C VAL A 92 -5.66 -47.50 32.33
N VAL A 93 -4.85 -46.63 31.74
CA VAL A 93 -5.30 -45.33 31.19
C VAL A 93 -5.26 -45.33 29.68
N SER A 94 -6.29 -44.73 29.07
CA SER A 94 -6.32 -44.42 27.64
C SER A 94 -6.86 -43.02 27.40
N LEU A 95 -6.27 -42.31 26.43
CA LEU A 95 -6.72 -40.99 25.97
C LEU A 95 -7.35 -41.11 24.58
N SER A 96 -8.48 -40.43 24.35
CA SER A 96 -9.12 -40.40 23.03
C SER A 96 -9.78 -39.05 22.73
N PRO A 97 -9.33 -38.33 21.68
CA PRO A 97 -8.15 -38.61 20.84
C PRO A 97 -6.82 -38.32 21.58
N THR A 98 -5.72 -38.95 21.14
CA THR A 98 -4.35 -38.70 21.62
C THR A 98 -3.69 -37.46 21.00
N SER A 99 -4.36 -36.80 20.06
CA SER A 99 -3.92 -35.54 19.45
C SER A 99 -5.08 -34.58 19.19
N LEU A 100 -4.88 -33.28 19.44
CA LEU A 100 -5.83 -32.22 19.13
C LEU A 100 -5.21 -31.22 18.16
N THR A 101 -5.78 -31.15 16.95
CA THR A 101 -5.40 -30.16 15.94
C THR A 101 -6.42 -29.03 15.91
N PHE A 102 -5.97 -27.79 16.08
CA PHE A 102 -6.80 -26.59 16.05
C PHE A 102 -6.77 -25.95 14.66
N PRO A 103 -7.88 -25.33 14.21
CA PRO A 103 -7.89 -24.58 12.96
C PRO A 103 -6.95 -23.37 13.03
N ASN A 104 -6.72 -22.71 11.90
CA ASN A 104 -6.01 -21.43 11.84
C ASN A 104 -6.64 -20.43 12.80
N GLN A 105 -5.83 -19.84 13.68
CA GLN A 105 -6.26 -18.87 14.68
C GLN A 105 -5.48 -17.57 14.53
N THR A 106 -6.18 -16.44 14.51
CA THR A 106 -5.53 -15.13 14.39
C THR A 106 -4.66 -14.85 15.62
N VAL A 107 -3.44 -14.34 15.41
CA VAL A 107 -2.53 -13.97 16.51
C VAL A 107 -3.23 -13.04 17.51
N GLY A 108 -3.13 -13.35 18.80
CA GLY A 108 -3.76 -12.61 19.90
C GLY A 108 -5.23 -12.97 20.18
N THR A 109 -5.82 -13.92 19.45
CA THR A 109 -7.22 -14.35 19.67
C THR A 109 -7.29 -15.83 20.09
N THR A 110 -8.32 -16.19 20.87
CA THR A 110 -8.47 -17.55 21.44
C THR A 110 -9.46 -18.39 20.62
N SER A 111 -9.09 -19.63 20.31
CA SER A 111 -9.94 -20.57 19.59
C SER A 111 -11.09 -21.11 20.43
N ALA A 112 -12.08 -21.73 19.77
CA ALA A 112 -12.98 -22.66 20.45
C ALA A 112 -12.19 -23.84 21.05
N SER A 113 -12.65 -24.35 22.19
CA SER A 113 -12.00 -25.45 22.90
C SER A 113 -12.23 -26.80 22.21
N LYS A 114 -11.23 -27.67 22.22
CA LYS A 114 -11.32 -29.08 21.84
C LYS A 114 -11.12 -29.99 23.04
N VAL A 115 -11.66 -31.20 22.98
CA VAL A 115 -11.74 -32.12 24.13
C VAL A 115 -11.05 -33.45 23.82
N SER A 116 -10.33 -33.98 24.80
CA SER A 116 -9.89 -35.38 24.85
C SER A 116 -10.43 -36.07 26.09
N THR A 117 -10.83 -37.33 25.96
CA THR A 117 -11.39 -38.14 27.05
C THR A 117 -10.32 -39.05 27.63
N LEU A 118 -10.11 -38.96 28.94
CA LEU A 118 -9.24 -39.85 29.71
C LEU A 118 -10.11 -40.93 30.39
N THR A 119 -9.81 -42.20 30.10
CA THR A 119 -10.57 -43.35 30.60
C THR A 119 -9.67 -44.26 31.42
N ASN A 120 -10.12 -44.63 32.63
CA ASN A 120 -9.51 -45.69 33.44
C ASN A 120 -10.23 -47.01 33.19
N SER A 121 -9.65 -47.88 32.36
CA SER A 121 -10.17 -49.22 32.06
C SER A 121 -9.62 -50.30 32.99
N GLY A 122 -8.76 -49.93 33.95
CA GLY A 122 -8.19 -50.85 34.93
C GLY A 122 -9.18 -51.24 36.03
N SER A 123 -8.72 -52.09 36.94
CA SER A 123 -9.55 -52.63 38.03
C SER A 123 -9.42 -51.87 39.36
N THR A 124 -8.58 -50.84 39.43
CA THR A 124 -8.39 -49.98 40.61
C THR A 124 -8.50 -48.51 40.24
N THR A 125 -8.76 -47.66 41.24
CA THR A 125 -8.82 -46.20 41.06
C THR A 125 -7.48 -45.64 40.57
N LEU A 126 -7.53 -44.76 39.58
CA LEU A 126 -6.41 -43.96 39.09
C LEU A 126 -6.27 -42.71 39.97
N THR A 127 -5.07 -42.38 40.42
CA THR A 127 -4.77 -41.08 41.06
C THR A 127 -4.12 -40.17 40.04
N ILE A 128 -4.64 -38.94 39.87
CA ILE A 128 -4.12 -37.91 38.95
C ILE A 128 -3.43 -36.86 39.81
N SER A 129 -2.12 -36.71 39.62
CA SER A 129 -1.26 -35.82 40.40
C SER A 129 -1.18 -34.42 39.78
N SER A 130 -1.15 -34.33 38.45
CA SER A 130 -1.15 -33.05 37.72
C SER A 130 -1.68 -33.21 36.30
N VAL A 131 -2.30 -32.13 35.81
CA VAL A 131 -2.58 -31.94 34.39
C VAL A 131 -1.99 -30.59 33.99
N THR A 132 -1.02 -30.59 33.08
CA THR A 132 -0.34 -29.39 32.61
C THR A 132 -0.44 -29.27 31.09
N VAL A 133 -0.33 -28.05 30.58
CA VAL A 133 -0.33 -27.75 29.14
C VAL A 133 0.84 -26.82 28.82
N SER A 134 1.40 -26.96 27.62
CA SER A 134 2.58 -26.20 27.16
C SER A 134 2.35 -25.52 25.81
N GLY A 135 3.18 -24.52 25.50
CA GLY A 135 3.11 -23.75 24.26
C GLY A 135 2.02 -22.68 24.31
N ASP A 136 1.38 -22.44 23.17
CA ASP A 136 0.33 -21.41 22.99
C ASP A 136 -1.08 -21.95 23.30
N PHE A 137 -1.15 -22.97 24.15
CA PHE A 137 -2.37 -23.68 24.48
C PHE A 137 -2.69 -23.50 25.96
N VAL A 138 -3.98 -23.44 26.28
CA VAL A 138 -4.47 -23.21 27.63
C VAL A 138 -5.50 -24.29 27.99
N LEU A 139 -5.49 -24.75 29.24
CA LEU A 139 -6.53 -25.63 29.75
C LEU A 139 -7.83 -24.82 29.88
N ALA A 140 -8.80 -25.13 29.02
CA ALA A 140 -10.13 -24.51 29.03
C ALA A 140 -11.06 -25.15 30.08
N GLY A 141 -10.60 -26.21 30.75
CA GLY A 141 -11.28 -26.89 31.84
C GLY A 141 -10.94 -28.38 31.88
N LEU A 142 -11.05 -28.99 33.07
CA LEU A 142 -10.85 -30.43 33.26
C LEU A 142 -12.17 -31.21 33.39
N GLY A 143 -13.30 -30.61 32.97
CA GLY A 143 -14.61 -31.26 33.03
C GLY A 143 -14.93 -31.82 34.43
N ASN A 144 -15.15 -33.13 34.51
CA ASN A 144 -15.33 -33.90 35.74
C ASN A 144 -14.07 -34.64 36.22
N CYS A 145 -12.89 -34.39 35.62
CA CYS A 145 -11.64 -34.95 36.11
C CYS A 145 -11.28 -34.30 37.45
N GLY A 146 -11.23 -35.11 38.51
CA GLY A 146 -10.68 -34.73 39.82
C GLY A 146 -9.25 -35.23 40.01
N THR A 147 -8.79 -35.30 41.26
CA THR A 147 -7.49 -35.91 41.62
C THR A 147 -7.53 -37.45 41.59
N SER A 148 -8.67 -38.05 41.27
CA SER A 148 -8.79 -39.49 41.07
C SER A 148 -9.91 -39.84 40.09
N LEU A 149 -9.80 -41.00 39.45
CA LEU A 149 -10.78 -41.54 38.52
C LEU A 149 -11.01 -43.04 38.80
N ALA A 150 -12.24 -43.39 39.18
CA ALA A 150 -12.60 -44.77 39.54
C ALA A 150 -12.41 -45.75 38.38
N ALA A 151 -12.22 -47.03 38.71
CA ALA A 151 -12.17 -48.11 37.74
C ALA A 151 -13.42 -48.11 36.83
N GLY A 152 -13.22 -48.24 35.52
CA GLY A 152 -14.27 -48.21 34.50
C GLY A 152 -14.85 -46.82 34.20
N SER A 153 -14.33 -45.74 34.81
CA SER A 153 -14.83 -44.37 34.62
C SER A 153 -14.01 -43.58 33.61
N SER A 154 -14.60 -42.51 33.08
CA SER A 154 -13.96 -41.57 32.16
C SER A 154 -14.20 -40.12 32.55
N CYS A 155 -13.27 -39.24 32.18
CA CYS A 155 -13.39 -37.80 32.36
C CYS A 155 -12.81 -37.03 31.15
N THR A 156 -13.06 -35.73 31.05
CA THR A 156 -12.70 -34.93 29.86
C THR A 156 -11.69 -33.82 30.17
N ILE A 157 -10.73 -33.62 29.26
CA ILE A 157 -9.74 -32.56 29.29
C ILE A 157 -9.99 -31.63 28.10
N SER A 158 -10.29 -30.36 28.38
CA SER A 158 -10.58 -29.33 27.38
C SER A 158 -9.41 -28.37 27.20
N VAL A 159 -9.02 -28.10 25.97
CA VAL A 159 -7.88 -27.25 25.60
C VAL A 159 -8.31 -26.21 24.57
N SER A 160 -7.85 -24.97 24.70
CA SER A 160 -7.98 -23.90 23.70
C SER A 160 -6.61 -23.45 23.21
N PHE A 161 -6.57 -22.75 22.06
CA PHE A 161 -5.34 -22.28 21.40
C PHE A 161 -5.37 -20.75 21.21
N THR A 162 -4.32 -20.06 21.68
CA THR A 162 -4.17 -18.59 21.59
C THR A 162 -2.76 -18.23 21.10
N PRO A 163 -2.53 -18.16 19.77
CA PRO A 163 -1.19 -17.94 19.24
C PRO A 163 -0.66 -16.54 19.52
N ALA A 164 0.56 -16.44 20.07
CA ALA A 164 1.27 -15.18 20.29
C ALA A 164 2.03 -14.67 19.04
N THR A 165 2.33 -15.57 18.10
CA THR A 165 3.01 -15.26 16.83
C THR A 165 2.46 -16.14 15.70
N THR A 166 2.74 -15.76 14.45
CA THR A 166 2.29 -16.51 13.27
C THR A 166 3.10 -17.80 13.07
N GLY A 167 2.54 -18.76 12.33
CA GLY A 167 3.16 -20.05 12.04
C GLY A 167 2.60 -21.20 12.89
N ILE A 168 3.10 -22.41 12.61
CA ILE A 168 2.69 -23.63 13.31
C ILE A 168 3.19 -23.58 14.75
N ARG A 169 2.28 -23.78 15.70
CA ARG A 169 2.56 -23.86 17.13
C ARG A 169 2.24 -25.27 17.61
N MET A 170 3.21 -25.85 18.31
CA MET A 170 3.10 -27.18 18.89
C MET A 170 3.11 -27.06 20.41
N GLY A 171 2.44 -28.01 21.06
CA GLY A 171 2.39 -28.13 22.51
C GLY A 171 1.93 -29.53 22.88
N MET A 172 1.85 -29.78 24.19
CA MET A 172 1.33 -31.03 24.70
C MET A 172 0.58 -30.81 26.01
N VAL A 173 -0.46 -31.61 26.22
CA VAL A 173 -1.00 -31.84 27.57
C VAL A 173 -0.26 -33.01 28.18
N THR A 174 0.17 -32.86 29.44
CA THR A 174 0.81 -33.90 30.24
C THR A 174 -0.05 -34.21 31.45
N VAL A 175 -0.43 -35.48 31.61
CA VAL A 175 -1.20 -35.99 32.75
C VAL A 175 -0.31 -36.93 33.56
N ASP A 176 0.13 -36.46 34.73
CA ASP A 176 0.88 -37.29 35.68
C ASP A 176 -0.13 -38.06 36.54
N ASP A 177 -0.02 -39.38 36.55
CA ASP A 177 -0.96 -40.29 37.19
C ASP A 177 -0.29 -41.57 37.71
N SER A 178 -1.08 -42.40 38.40
CA SER A 178 -0.57 -43.62 39.06
C SER A 178 -0.59 -44.87 38.18
N ALA A 179 -0.91 -44.77 36.88
CA ALA A 179 -0.93 -45.92 35.97
C ALA A 179 0.45 -46.21 35.37
N THR A 180 0.61 -47.44 34.88
CA THR A 180 1.83 -47.83 34.17
C THR A 180 1.90 -47.07 32.85
N GLY A 181 3.03 -46.42 32.57
CA GLY A 181 3.21 -45.58 31.38
C GLY A 181 2.93 -44.09 31.59
N SER A 182 2.71 -43.65 32.83
CA SER A 182 2.63 -42.22 33.17
C SER A 182 3.98 -41.49 32.96
N PRO A 183 3.99 -40.21 32.52
CA PRO A 183 2.83 -39.38 32.18
C PRO A 183 2.15 -39.75 30.88
N GLN A 184 0.82 -39.59 30.85
CA GLN A 184 0.02 -39.70 29.64
C GLN A 184 0.01 -38.37 28.88
N THR A 185 0.11 -38.42 27.56
CA THR A 185 0.31 -37.19 26.75
C THR A 185 -0.70 -37.05 25.63
N ILE A 186 -1.19 -35.81 25.42
CA ILE A 186 -2.00 -35.42 24.26
C ILE A 186 -1.17 -34.43 23.42
N SER A 187 -0.91 -34.74 22.16
CA SER A 187 -0.18 -33.83 21.26
C SER A 187 -1.09 -32.70 20.76
N LEU A 188 -0.61 -31.47 20.75
CA LEU A 188 -1.37 -30.28 20.33
C LEU A 188 -0.69 -29.59 19.16
N THR A 189 -1.48 -29.25 18.14
CA THR A 189 -0.99 -28.50 16.97
C THR A 189 -2.02 -27.45 16.56
N GLY A 190 -1.59 -26.22 16.32
CA GLY A 190 -2.43 -25.14 15.77
C GLY A 190 -1.58 -24.20 14.95
N THR A 191 -2.19 -23.37 14.10
CA THR A 191 -1.46 -22.40 13.28
C THR A 191 -1.89 -20.99 13.62
N GLY A 192 -0.95 -20.16 14.08
CA GLY A 192 -1.15 -18.73 14.20
C GLY A 192 -1.16 -18.10 12.80
N VAL A 193 -2.24 -17.44 12.42
CA VAL A 193 -2.29 -16.64 11.20
C VAL A 193 -2.22 -15.17 11.54
N ALA A 194 -1.56 -14.39 10.69
CA ALA A 194 -1.66 -12.94 10.79
C ALA A 194 -3.13 -12.54 10.67
N PRO A 195 -3.57 -11.45 11.34
CA PRO A 195 -4.84 -10.84 11.01
C PRO A 195 -4.91 -10.67 9.49
N ALA A 196 -6.00 -11.14 8.88
CA ALA A 196 -6.21 -10.88 7.47
C ALA A 196 -6.25 -9.35 7.32
N VAL A 197 -5.22 -8.80 6.66
CA VAL A 197 -5.28 -7.42 6.19
C VAL A 197 -6.39 -7.48 5.14
N ALA A 198 -7.58 -6.98 5.48
CA ALA A 198 -8.54 -6.63 4.45
C ALA A 198 -7.74 -5.78 3.45
N SER A 199 -7.66 -6.19 2.18
CA SER A 199 -7.03 -5.33 1.18
C SER A 199 -7.71 -3.98 1.31
N ALA A 200 -6.97 -2.94 1.72
CA ALA A 200 -7.55 -1.63 1.94
C ALA A 200 -8.32 -1.25 0.66
N LEU A 201 -9.62 -1.01 0.81
CA LEU A 201 -10.47 -0.61 -0.31
C LEU A 201 -10.15 0.86 -0.57
N ASN A 202 -9.12 1.08 -1.40
CA ASN A 202 -8.64 2.42 -1.70
C ASN A 202 -9.51 3.06 -2.78
N TYR A 203 -10.14 4.16 -2.42
CA TYR A 203 -10.89 5.03 -3.32
C TYR A 203 -10.25 6.40 -3.41
N TYR A 204 -10.45 7.10 -4.51
CA TYR A 204 -9.76 8.36 -4.80
C TYR A 204 -10.77 9.44 -5.19
N VAL A 205 -10.57 10.63 -4.62
CA VAL A 205 -11.36 11.84 -4.86
C VAL A 205 -10.43 12.95 -5.34
N SER A 206 -10.77 13.61 -6.44
CA SER A 206 -10.01 14.73 -7.01
C SER A 206 -10.96 15.80 -7.53
N THR A 207 -10.60 17.08 -7.42
CA THR A 207 -11.34 18.19 -8.02
C THR A 207 -11.48 18.10 -9.55
N THR A 208 -10.67 17.24 -10.19
CA THR A 208 -10.73 16.95 -11.64
C THR A 208 -11.45 15.64 -11.97
N GLY A 209 -11.96 14.94 -10.96
CA GLY A 209 -12.68 13.68 -11.09
C GLY A 209 -14.12 13.84 -11.59
N SER A 210 -14.88 12.75 -11.56
CA SER A 210 -16.29 12.73 -11.97
C SER A 210 -17.12 11.80 -11.10
N ASP A 211 -18.19 12.30 -10.49
CA ASP A 211 -19.13 11.47 -9.71
C ASP A 211 -20.08 10.64 -10.60
N SER A 212 -20.21 11.00 -11.89
CA SER A 212 -21.09 10.30 -12.83
C SER A 212 -20.37 9.23 -13.65
N SER A 213 -19.06 9.39 -13.87
CA SER A 213 -18.26 8.50 -14.72
C SER A 213 -16.99 7.98 -14.07
N GLY A 214 -16.59 8.51 -12.90
CA GLY A 214 -15.50 7.98 -12.11
C GLY A 214 -15.91 6.68 -11.42
N ASP A 215 -14.98 5.73 -11.36
CA ASP A 215 -15.15 4.44 -10.68
C ASP A 215 -14.52 4.43 -9.27
N GLY A 216 -13.97 5.57 -8.85
CA GLY A 216 -13.31 5.74 -7.56
C GLY A 216 -11.89 5.20 -7.53
N SER A 217 -11.36 4.67 -8.65
CA SER A 217 -9.94 4.31 -8.75
C SER A 217 -9.05 5.54 -8.88
N ALA A 218 -7.74 5.37 -8.65
CA ALA A 218 -6.76 6.45 -8.83
C ALA A 218 -6.74 7.00 -10.27
N ALA A 219 -7.10 6.16 -11.26
CA ALA A 219 -7.13 6.56 -12.67
C ALA A 219 -8.40 7.34 -13.03
N ASN A 220 -9.55 7.00 -12.42
CA ASN A 220 -10.83 7.64 -12.64
C ASN A 220 -11.47 8.03 -11.28
N PRO A 221 -10.89 9.02 -10.57
CA PRO A 221 -11.35 9.41 -9.25
C PRO A 221 -12.75 10.02 -9.31
N TRP A 222 -13.46 9.96 -8.18
CA TRP A 222 -14.69 10.73 -7.99
C TRP A 222 -14.38 12.21 -7.82
N ALA A 223 -15.37 13.06 -8.11
CA ALA A 223 -15.23 14.51 -7.99
C ALA A 223 -15.41 14.99 -6.54
N THR A 224 -16.30 14.35 -5.77
CA THR A 224 -16.69 14.82 -4.44
C THR A 224 -16.53 13.77 -3.34
N ILE A 225 -16.23 14.26 -2.13
CA ILE A 225 -16.22 13.44 -0.92
C ILE A 225 -17.64 12.97 -0.58
N ALA A 226 -18.66 13.79 -0.87
CA ALA A 226 -20.06 13.43 -0.69
C ALA A 226 -20.44 12.17 -1.48
N HIS A 227 -20.00 12.07 -2.74
CA HIS A 227 -20.22 10.86 -3.53
C HIS A 227 -19.48 9.67 -2.92
N ALA A 228 -18.21 9.82 -2.57
CA ALA A 228 -17.44 8.77 -1.89
C ALA A 228 -18.15 8.27 -0.62
N ALA A 229 -18.66 9.18 0.22
CA ALA A 229 -19.36 8.86 1.45
C ALA A 229 -20.65 8.06 1.23
N SER A 230 -21.28 8.16 0.06
CA SER A 230 -22.49 7.40 -0.28
C SER A 230 -22.22 5.97 -0.75
N VAL A 231 -20.96 5.61 -1.04
CA VAL A 231 -20.62 4.33 -1.68
C VAL A 231 -19.62 3.48 -0.89
N VAL A 232 -18.80 4.09 -0.04
CA VAL A 232 -17.77 3.35 0.72
C VAL A 232 -18.36 2.43 1.79
N VAL A 233 -17.59 1.39 2.11
CA VAL A 233 -17.95 0.31 3.04
C VAL A 233 -16.87 0.14 4.11
N PRO A 234 -17.10 -0.61 5.22
CA PRO A 234 -16.09 -0.82 6.25
C PRO A 234 -14.71 -1.23 5.69
N GLY A 235 -13.63 -0.62 6.19
CA GLY A 235 -12.26 -0.86 5.73
C GLY A 235 -11.85 -0.07 4.47
N SER A 236 -12.70 0.83 4.00
CA SER A 236 -12.35 1.74 2.90
C SER A 236 -11.41 2.85 3.34
N THR A 237 -10.46 3.20 2.48
CA THR A 237 -9.62 4.39 2.60
C THR A 237 -9.90 5.29 1.41
N VAL A 238 -10.44 6.48 1.67
CA VAL A 238 -10.73 7.51 0.67
C VAL A 238 -9.58 8.52 0.67
N HIS A 239 -8.73 8.41 -0.34
CA HIS A 239 -7.64 9.32 -0.64
C HIS A 239 -8.18 10.57 -1.34
N VAL A 240 -7.97 11.74 -0.73
CA VAL A 240 -8.43 13.02 -1.26
C VAL A 240 -7.24 13.86 -1.70
N ALA A 241 -7.14 14.09 -3.00
CA ALA A 241 -6.05 14.85 -3.60
C ALA A 241 -6.10 16.33 -3.16
N PRO A 242 -4.98 17.08 -3.25
CA PRO A 242 -4.99 18.51 -3.00
C PRO A 242 -5.96 19.28 -3.89
N GLY A 243 -6.70 20.21 -3.30
CA GLY A 243 -7.73 20.99 -4.00
C GLY A 243 -8.76 21.57 -3.03
N THR A 244 -9.61 22.45 -3.55
CA THR A 244 -10.73 23.01 -2.79
C THR A 244 -12.02 22.28 -3.14
N TYR A 245 -12.64 21.67 -2.13
CA TYR A 245 -13.90 20.95 -2.22
C TYR A 245 -14.98 21.78 -1.52
N THR A 246 -15.91 22.32 -2.30
CA THR A 246 -16.98 23.18 -1.79
C THR A 246 -18.21 22.36 -1.44
N GLY A 247 -18.80 22.63 -0.29
CA GLY A 247 -20.05 22.02 0.13
C GLY A 247 -19.98 21.46 1.55
N SER A 248 -21.14 21.35 2.17
CA SER A 248 -21.36 20.51 3.35
C SER A 248 -21.78 19.10 2.94
N PHE A 249 -21.33 18.09 3.66
CA PHE A 249 -21.70 16.70 3.39
C PHE A 249 -21.73 15.84 4.66
N ASN A 250 -22.38 14.68 4.52
CA ASN A 250 -22.51 13.69 5.59
C ASN A 250 -21.63 12.46 5.33
N THR A 251 -21.08 11.88 6.39
CA THR A 251 -20.50 10.53 6.40
C THR A 251 -21.33 9.63 7.32
N ASP A 252 -22.31 8.92 6.74
CA ASP A 252 -23.30 8.13 7.49
C ASP A 252 -22.93 6.64 7.58
N ALA A 253 -22.08 6.15 6.68
CA ALA A 253 -21.62 4.76 6.68
C ALA A 253 -20.72 4.50 7.90
N SER A 254 -20.94 3.37 8.58
CA SER A 254 -20.12 2.95 9.72
C SER A 254 -19.05 1.96 9.30
N GLY A 255 -17.83 2.11 9.82
CA GLY A 255 -16.80 1.09 9.82
C GLY A 255 -16.97 0.09 10.98
N THR A 256 -15.89 -0.59 11.33
CA THR A 256 -15.79 -1.45 12.52
C THR A 256 -14.48 -1.21 13.24
N ALA A 257 -14.35 -1.68 14.48
CA ALA A 257 -13.12 -1.55 15.27
C ALA A 257 -11.86 -2.08 14.54
N SER A 258 -11.99 -3.10 13.70
CA SER A 258 -10.89 -3.67 12.90
C SER A 258 -10.82 -3.15 11.46
N ALA A 259 -11.78 -2.34 11.02
CA ALA A 259 -11.91 -1.87 9.64
C ALA A 259 -12.62 -0.51 9.61
N TYR A 260 -11.88 0.54 10.00
CA TYR A 260 -12.35 1.93 9.94
C TYR A 260 -12.67 2.32 8.50
N ILE A 261 -13.66 3.19 8.31
CA ILE A 261 -13.75 3.98 7.08
C ILE A 261 -12.86 5.20 7.28
N THR A 262 -11.80 5.33 6.50
CA THR A 262 -10.80 6.39 6.64
C THR A 262 -10.91 7.36 5.48
N TYR A 263 -11.14 8.63 5.76
CA TYR A 263 -10.96 9.71 4.81
C TYR A 263 -9.64 10.39 5.15
N ILE A 264 -8.78 10.56 4.15
CA ILE A 264 -7.45 11.14 4.35
C ILE A 264 -7.13 12.12 3.23
N SER A 265 -6.61 13.29 3.59
CA SER A 265 -5.96 14.15 2.61
C SER A 265 -4.57 13.60 2.27
N ASP A 266 -4.30 13.36 0.98
CA ASP A 266 -3.02 12.78 0.51
C ASP A 266 -1.81 13.67 0.81
N THR A 267 -2.05 14.96 1.01
CA THR A 267 -1.07 15.93 1.49
C THR A 267 -1.69 16.62 2.68
N LYS A 268 -1.04 16.63 3.84
CA LYS A 268 -1.56 17.29 5.04
C LYS A 268 -1.96 18.73 4.72
N TRP A 269 -3.25 19.03 4.94
CA TRP A 269 -3.92 20.31 4.67
C TRP A 269 -4.01 20.69 3.18
N GLY A 270 -3.75 19.75 2.27
CA GLY A 270 -3.83 19.94 0.83
C GLY A 270 -5.27 19.89 0.30
N ALA A 271 -6.12 19.02 0.85
CA ALA A 271 -7.55 18.99 0.58
C ALA A 271 -8.28 19.95 1.52
N LYS A 272 -8.78 21.05 0.95
CA LYS A 272 -9.44 22.15 1.65
C LYS A 272 -10.95 22.02 1.50
N ILE A 273 -11.65 21.88 2.61
CA ILE A 273 -13.11 21.74 2.62
C ILE A 273 -13.71 23.10 2.96
N ALA A 274 -14.45 23.65 2.00
CA ALA A 274 -15.08 24.95 2.10
C ALA A 274 -16.59 24.81 2.37
N PRO A 275 -17.15 25.57 3.33
CA PRO A 275 -18.54 25.42 3.78
C PRO A 275 -19.57 25.85 2.73
N SER A 276 -20.82 25.37 2.85
CA SER A 276 -21.97 25.88 2.08
C SER A 276 -23.22 26.21 2.89
N GLY A 277 -23.14 26.27 4.23
CA GLY A 277 -24.23 26.78 5.10
C GLY A 277 -24.77 25.84 6.19
N SER A 278 -24.15 24.68 6.40
CA SER A 278 -24.37 23.80 7.57
C SER A 278 -23.02 23.36 8.13
N SER A 279 -22.95 22.38 9.04
CA SER A 279 -21.65 21.77 9.40
C SER A 279 -20.87 21.41 8.13
N THR A 280 -19.60 21.78 8.05
CA THR A 280 -18.82 21.53 6.82
C THR A 280 -18.63 20.04 6.62
N TRP A 281 -18.25 19.32 7.68
CA TRP A 281 -18.22 17.87 7.74
C TRP A 281 -19.14 17.37 8.84
N SER A 282 -20.15 16.56 8.51
CA SER A 282 -21.07 15.98 9.49
C SER A 282 -20.98 14.45 9.50
N ASN A 283 -20.37 13.88 10.53
CA ASN A 283 -20.21 12.43 10.65
C ASN A 283 -21.28 11.80 11.55
N HIS A 284 -22.01 10.82 11.04
CA HIS A 284 -22.92 9.98 11.85
C HIS A 284 -22.49 8.50 11.85
N GLY A 285 -21.50 8.14 11.04
CA GLY A 285 -20.94 6.79 10.99
C GLY A 285 -20.04 6.48 12.18
N ASN A 286 -20.18 5.28 12.75
CA ASN A 286 -19.27 4.77 13.78
C ASN A 286 -17.96 4.31 13.15
N TYR A 287 -16.85 4.38 13.89
CA TYR A 287 -15.52 3.94 13.42
C TYR A 287 -15.13 4.60 12.07
N VAL A 288 -15.31 5.92 12.00
CA VAL A 288 -14.87 6.76 10.89
C VAL A 288 -13.60 7.51 11.30
N ALA A 289 -12.64 7.65 10.40
CA ALA A 289 -11.44 8.46 10.59
C ALA A 289 -11.41 9.63 9.60
N ILE A 290 -11.17 10.84 10.09
CA ILE A 290 -11.08 12.09 9.33
C ILE A 290 -9.67 12.63 9.56
N GLU A 291 -8.80 12.52 8.56
CA GLU A 291 -7.37 12.71 8.73
C GLU A 291 -6.77 13.78 7.79
N ASN A 292 -6.02 14.70 8.39
CA ASN A 292 -5.12 15.63 7.71
C ASN A 292 -5.79 16.64 6.76
N PHE A 293 -7.09 16.91 6.90
CA PHE A 293 -7.78 17.91 6.09
C PHE A 293 -7.55 19.33 6.59
N ASP A 294 -7.73 20.29 5.69
CA ASP A 294 -7.96 21.69 6.03
C ASP A 294 -9.47 21.93 5.92
N VAL A 295 -10.12 22.31 7.02
CA VAL A 295 -11.58 22.39 7.13
C VAL A 295 -11.97 23.76 7.68
N SER A 296 -12.59 24.56 6.84
CA SER A 296 -13.18 25.84 7.24
C SER A 296 -14.64 25.67 7.64
N GLY A 297 -15.07 26.30 8.73
CA GLY A 297 -16.46 26.25 9.20
C GLY A 297 -17.36 27.27 8.49
N PRO A 298 -18.69 27.11 8.56
CA PRO A 298 -19.63 28.08 7.98
C PRO A 298 -19.49 29.46 8.65
N PRO A 299 -19.45 30.57 7.88
CA PRO A 299 -19.13 31.89 8.43
C PRO A 299 -20.27 32.52 9.24
N SER A 300 -21.53 32.23 8.90
CA SER A 300 -22.73 32.76 9.57
C SER A 300 -23.75 31.64 9.74
N SER A 301 -24.45 31.62 10.88
CA SER A 301 -25.37 30.55 11.31
C SER A 301 -24.69 29.21 11.65
N CYS A 302 -25.46 28.29 12.25
CA CYS A 302 -25.03 26.93 12.59
C CYS A 302 -24.22 26.30 11.44
N CYS A 303 -23.15 25.54 11.69
CA CYS A 303 -22.89 24.76 12.89
C CYS A 303 -21.37 24.67 13.14
N ASN A 304 -20.76 23.53 12.86
CA ASN A 304 -19.37 23.22 13.19
C ASN A 304 -18.54 23.10 11.92
N ALA A 305 -17.22 23.27 11.98
CA ALA A 305 -16.40 22.85 10.85
C ALA A 305 -16.44 21.31 10.75
N ILE A 306 -16.17 20.60 11.85
CA ILE A 306 -16.34 19.16 11.94
C ILE A 306 -17.33 18.84 13.06
N TYR A 307 -18.39 18.10 12.74
CA TYR A 307 -19.32 17.53 13.71
C TYR A 307 -19.27 16.01 13.65
N THR A 308 -19.32 15.32 14.79
CA THR A 308 -19.49 13.87 14.83
C THR A 308 -20.48 13.42 15.90
N ALA A 309 -21.44 12.57 15.50
CA ALA A 309 -22.31 11.79 16.36
C ALA A 309 -21.98 10.28 16.34
N GLY A 310 -20.98 9.88 15.55
CA GLY A 310 -20.55 8.49 15.42
C GLY A 310 -19.61 8.03 16.54
N ASN A 311 -19.89 6.88 17.15
CA ASN A 311 -19.05 6.27 18.18
C ASN A 311 -17.65 5.92 17.63
N ALA A 312 -16.62 6.09 18.47
CA ALA A 312 -15.25 5.72 18.17
C ALA A 312 -14.68 6.41 16.91
N THR A 313 -15.13 7.63 16.62
CA THR A 313 -14.64 8.45 15.51
C THR A 313 -13.22 8.96 15.81
N LYS A 314 -12.36 8.96 14.80
CA LYS A 314 -11.01 9.54 14.86
C LYS A 314 -10.98 10.85 14.07
N ILE A 315 -10.53 11.92 14.70
CA ILE A 315 -10.33 13.24 14.07
C ILE A 315 -8.88 13.61 14.29
N ILE A 316 -8.04 13.42 13.27
CA ILE A 316 -6.58 13.42 13.43
C ILE A 316 -5.90 14.40 12.48
N GLY A 317 -5.01 15.25 13.01
CA GLY A 317 -4.10 16.02 12.16
C GLY A 317 -4.74 17.13 11.32
N ASN A 318 -6.01 17.46 11.55
CA ASN A 318 -6.74 18.43 10.73
C ASN A 318 -6.40 19.88 11.12
N ASN A 319 -6.41 20.78 10.13
CA ASN A 319 -6.40 22.22 10.33
C ASN A 319 -7.84 22.72 10.30
N VAL A 320 -8.38 23.19 11.42
CA VAL A 320 -9.81 23.49 11.58
C VAL A 320 -10.00 24.93 12.01
N HIS A 321 -10.63 25.75 11.15
CA HIS A 321 -10.66 27.18 11.36
C HIS A 321 -11.88 27.92 10.80
N ASP A 322 -11.97 29.21 11.10
CA ASP A 322 -12.98 30.15 10.58
C ASP A 322 -14.45 29.72 10.82
N THR A 323 -14.71 28.96 11.88
CA THR A 323 -16.09 28.55 12.20
C THR A 323 -16.88 29.69 12.81
N GLN A 324 -18.02 30.06 12.22
CA GLN A 324 -18.96 31.05 12.74
C GLN A 324 -18.37 32.44 13.03
N THR A 325 -17.42 32.89 12.21
CA THR A 325 -16.71 34.19 12.34
C THR A 325 -17.60 35.44 12.28
N SER A 326 -18.79 35.33 11.71
CA SER A 326 -19.76 36.43 11.56
C SER A 326 -21.11 36.16 12.22
N ASN A 327 -21.21 35.15 13.10
CA ASN A 327 -22.45 34.85 13.82
C ASN A 327 -22.81 35.93 14.89
N GLY A 328 -21.86 36.73 15.35
CA GLY A 328 -22.15 37.74 16.39
C GLY A 328 -22.55 37.13 17.74
N CYS A 329 -21.98 35.96 18.06
CA CYS A 329 -22.15 35.23 19.32
C CYS A 329 -23.61 34.89 19.69
N GLN A 330 -24.40 34.40 18.73
CA GLN A 330 -25.74 33.90 19.02
C GLN A 330 -25.68 32.57 19.79
N ALA A 331 -26.66 32.33 20.66
CA ALA A 331 -26.76 31.12 21.50
C ALA A 331 -27.05 29.82 20.73
N VAL A 332 -27.00 29.84 19.39
CA VAL A 332 -27.12 28.63 18.54
C VAL A 332 -25.94 27.69 18.77
N GLY A 333 -24.81 28.21 19.27
CA GLY A 333 -23.64 27.42 19.64
C GLY A 333 -22.84 26.88 18.44
N GLY A 334 -21.66 26.36 18.71
CA GLY A 334 -20.82 25.68 17.74
C GLY A 334 -19.39 25.47 18.19
N ALA A 335 -18.60 24.79 17.37
CA ALA A 335 -17.18 24.63 17.57
C ALA A 335 -16.46 24.39 16.25
N GLY A 336 -15.15 24.62 16.24
CA GLY A 336 -14.30 24.07 15.17
C GLY A 336 -14.51 22.56 15.05
N ILE A 337 -14.31 21.84 16.15
CA ILE A 337 -14.60 20.41 16.26
C ILE A 337 -15.64 20.19 17.35
N ALA A 338 -16.81 19.66 16.97
CA ALA A 338 -17.87 19.27 17.91
C ALA A 338 -18.05 17.75 17.91
N VAL A 339 -17.84 17.15 19.08
CA VAL A 339 -18.03 15.73 19.35
C VAL A 339 -19.28 15.57 20.19
N ASP A 340 -20.24 14.83 19.65
CA ASP A 340 -21.51 14.45 20.29
C ASP A 340 -21.62 12.92 20.25
N ALA A 341 -20.55 12.24 20.68
CA ALA A 341 -20.39 10.81 20.52
C ALA A 341 -19.41 10.21 21.54
N PRO A 342 -19.64 8.95 21.99
CA PRO A 342 -18.72 8.26 22.89
C PRO A 342 -17.45 7.78 22.18
N ASN A 343 -16.38 7.62 22.96
CA ASN A 343 -15.09 7.04 22.55
C ASN A 343 -14.38 7.76 21.39
N ALA A 344 -14.72 9.02 21.11
CA ALA A 344 -14.06 9.79 20.07
C ALA A 344 -12.58 10.02 20.39
N TYR A 345 -11.73 10.02 19.38
CA TYR A 345 -10.30 10.24 19.48
C TYR A 345 -9.91 11.46 18.66
N VAL A 346 -9.71 12.59 19.33
CA VAL A 346 -9.40 13.89 18.72
C VAL A 346 -7.93 14.21 18.96
N ALA A 347 -7.08 14.01 17.96
CA ALA A 347 -5.63 14.06 18.18
C ALA A 347 -4.84 14.89 17.15
N GLY A 348 -3.91 15.71 17.62
CA GLY A 348 -2.98 16.43 16.76
C GLY A 348 -3.64 17.42 15.80
N ASN A 349 -4.85 17.91 16.12
CA ASN A 349 -5.53 18.91 15.30
C ASN A 349 -4.98 20.30 15.63
N TYR A 350 -5.00 21.17 14.61
CA TYR A 350 -4.67 22.59 14.70
C TYR A 350 -5.98 23.37 14.60
N VAL A 351 -6.51 23.87 15.72
CA VAL A 351 -7.88 24.38 15.82
C VAL A 351 -7.87 25.86 16.20
N HIS A 352 -8.24 26.75 15.26
CA HIS A 352 -8.04 28.17 15.49
C HIS A 352 -9.03 29.11 14.82
N ASP A 353 -9.06 30.36 15.28
CA ASP A 353 -9.89 31.43 14.70
C ASP A 353 -11.39 31.06 14.60
N ASN A 354 -11.90 30.30 15.59
CA ASN A 354 -13.31 29.92 15.66
C ASN A 354 -14.11 30.88 16.54
N GLY A 355 -15.29 31.26 16.06
CA GLY A 355 -16.14 32.30 16.62
C GLY A 355 -15.77 33.69 16.10
N PRO A 356 -16.46 34.74 16.56
CA PRO A 356 -16.21 36.12 16.16
C PRO A 356 -14.91 36.71 16.74
N PHE A 357 -13.79 35.97 16.69
CA PHE A 357 -12.50 36.39 17.22
C PHE A 357 -12.03 37.69 16.53
N PRO A 358 -11.48 38.68 17.27
CA PRO A 358 -11.05 38.68 18.67
C PRO A 358 -12.13 39.10 19.68
N THR A 359 -13.41 38.93 19.36
CA THR A 359 -14.52 39.18 20.31
C THR A 359 -14.79 37.92 21.13
N PRO A 360 -14.86 38.00 22.47
CA PRO A 360 -15.23 36.86 23.31
C PRO A 360 -16.61 36.30 22.96
N CYS A 361 -16.75 34.98 23.03
CA CYS A 361 -18.02 34.31 22.84
C CYS A 361 -18.05 32.94 23.53
N ASP A 362 -18.87 32.81 24.57
CA ASP A 362 -18.99 31.58 25.37
C ASP A 362 -19.83 30.48 24.69
N TYR A 363 -20.23 30.66 23.43
CA TYR A 363 -21.02 29.68 22.67
C TYR A 363 -20.24 29.01 21.54
N ILE A 364 -19.09 29.58 21.13
CA ILE A 364 -18.31 29.07 19.99
C ILE A 364 -16.90 28.71 20.43
N HIS A 365 -16.57 27.42 20.40
CA HIS A 365 -15.36 26.87 21.01
C HIS A 365 -14.38 26.33 19.96
N GLY A 366 -13.15 26.03 20.37
CA GLY A 366 -12.20 25.31 19.53
C GLY A 366 -12.65 23.85 19.38
N ILE A 367 -12.46 23.07 20.44
CA ILE A 367 -12.87 21.67 20.53
C ILE A 367 -13.96 21.56 21.61
N TYR A 368 -15.12 21.03 21.25
CA TYR A 368 -16.24 20.78 22.14
C TYR A 368 -16.49 19.28 22.21
N ILE A 369 -16.41 18.69 23.39
CA ILE A 369 -16.66 17.27 23.63
C ILE A 369 -17.85 17.11 24.56
N GLY A 370 -18.85 16.39 24.07
CA GLY A 370 -20.08 16.09 24.77
C GLY A 370 -20.73 14.79 24.31
N ASP A 371 -21.78 14.43 25.01
CA ASP A 371 -22.80 13.49 24.56
C ASP A 371 -24.16 14.03 25.01
N SER A 372 -24.97 14.50 24.08
CA SER A 372 -26.32 15.01 24.35
C SER A 372 -27.33 13.89 24.62
N SER A 373 -26.93 12.62 24.49
CA SER A 373 -27.84 11.48 24.40
C SER A 373 -27.56 10.30 25.35
N ARG A 374 -26.37 10.18 25.94
CA ARG A 374 -25.99 9.05 26.81
C ARG A 374 -25.03 9.45 27.94
N SER A 375 -25.26 8.89 29.12
CA SER A 375 -24.48 9.10 30.35
C SER A 375 -23.16 8.32 30.39
N SER A 376 -22.47 8.17 29.26
CA SER A 376 -21.19 7.46 29.18
C SER A 376 -20.33 8.03 28.06
N SER A 377 -19.80 9.24 28.26
CA SER A 377 -18.69 9.69 27.45
C SER A 377 -17.38 9.04 27.97
N GLY A 378 -16.33 9.13 27.17
CA GLY A 378 -15.13 8.28 27.26
C GLY A 378 -14.17 8.57 26.11
N GLY A 379 -14.26 9.79 25.57
CA GLY A 379 -13.40 10.25 24.49
C GLY A 379 -12.02 10.66 25.00
N ALA A 380 -11.21 11.08 24.05
CA ALA A 380 -9.88 11.60 24.34
C ALA A 380 -9.48 12.72 23.38
N ALA A 381 -8.86 13.76 23.95
CA ALA A 381 -8.22 14.85 23.23
C ALA A 381 -6.72 14.84 23.52
N TYR A 382 -5.92 14.56 22.49
CA TYR A 382 -4.46 14.45 22.60
C TYR A 382 -3.71 15.39 21.68
N ASN A 383 -2.62 15.98 22.17
CA ASN A 383 -1.69 16.72 21.33
C ASN A 383 -2.33 17.83 20.49
N ASN A 384 -3.56 18.30 20.77
CA ASN A 384 -4.18 19.32 19.94
C ASN A 384 -3.54 20.68 20.25
N ILE A 385 -3.44 21.53 19.24
CA ILE A 385 -3.03 22.92 19.38
C ILE A 385 -4.27 23.76 19.10
N SER A 386 -4.80 24.44 20.12
CA SER A 386 -6.06 25.19 20.02
C SER A 386 -5.88 26.64 20.48
N PHE A 387 -6.11 27.60 19.59
CA PHE A 387 -5.83 29.00 19.87
C PHE A 387 -6.71 30.00 19.12
N ASN A 388 -6.75 31.24 19.59
CA ASN A 388 -7.55 32.32 18.99
C ASN A 388 -9.03 31.96 18.79
N ASN A 389 -9.58 31.10 19.66
CA ASN A 389 -11.02 30.84 19.66
C ASN A 389 -11.72 31.86 20.56
N SER A 390 -12.88 32.33 20.14
CA SER A 390 -13.72 33.24 20.94
C SER A 390 -14.19 32.61 22.24
N GLY A 391 -14.31 31.28 22.28
CA GLY A 391 -14.70 30.52 23.45
C GLY A 391 -13.52 29.85 24.14
N TRP A 392 -13.74 28.60 24.55
CA TRP A 392 -12.74 27.74 25.18
C TRP A 392 -11.90 27.03 24.12
N GLY A 393 -10.62 26.78 24.42
CA GLY A 393 -9.76 25.96 23.57
C GLY A 393 -10.25 24.51 23.50
N ILE A 394 -10.57 23.94 24.67
CA ILE A 394 -11.28 22.66 24.85
C ILE A 394 -12.41 22.85 25.87
N GLN A 395 -13.61 22.39 25.53
CA GLN A 395 -14.77 22.41 26.39
C GLN A 395 -15.40 21.03 26.53
N LEU A 396 -15.62 20.61 27.77
CA LEU A 396 -16.47 19.47 28.12
C LEU A 396 -17.86 19.98 28.51
N TRP A 397 -18.90 19.50 27.82
CA TRP A 397 -20.33 19.82 28.07
C TRP A 397 -21.19 19.02 27.06
N HIS A 398 -22.47 18.67 27.21
CA HIS A 398 -23.39 18.72 28.35
C HIS A 398 -23.24 17.51 29.28
N SER A 399 -23.09 16.28 28.77
CA SER A 399 -23.00 15.05 29.58
C SER A 399 -21.61 14.40 29.60
N ALA A 400 -20.54 15.21 29.47
CA ALA A 400 -19.17 14.72 29.47
C ALA A 400 -18.76 14.10 30.84
N THR A 401 -18.02 12.99 30.82
CA THR A 401 -17.47 12.24 31.96
C THR A 401 -16.47 11.19 31.44
N ASN A 402 -15.49 10.76 32.25
CA ASN A 402 -14.46 9.78 31.86
C ASN A 402 -13.62 10.20 30.63
N GLU A 403 -13.43 11.51 30.44
CA GLU A 403 -12.67 12.03 29.31
C GLU A 403 -11.16 12.01 29.60
N ILE A 404 -10.35 11.93 28.54
CA ILE A 404 -8.89 12.04 28.66
C ILE A 404 -8.39 13.24 27.86
N LEU A 405 -8.04 14.32 28.55
CA LEU A 405 -7.49 15.55 27.97
C LEU A 405 -6.01 15.62 28.32
N VAL A 406 -5.14 15.19 27.41
CA VAL A 406 -3.72 15.05 27.72
C VAL A 406 -2.82 15.61 26.64
N ASN A 407 -1.76 16.30 27.04
CA ASN A 407 -0.75 16.85 26.14
C ASN A 407 -1.29 17.86 25.12
N ASN A 408 -2.34 18.62 25.43
CA ASN A 408 -2.81 19.68 24.53
C ASN A 408 -2.05 20.99 24.78
N THR A 409 -1.88 21.83 23.75
CA THR A 409 -1.28 23.17 23.82
C THR A 409 -2.34 24.21 23.49
N LEU A 410 -2.68 25.07 24.44
CA LEU A 410 -3.87 25.92 24.41
C LEU A 410 -3.50 27.35 24.77
N PHE A 411 -3.73 28.30 23.87
CA PHE A 411 -3.34 29.69 24.09
C PHE A 411 -4.22 30.70 23.37
N GLY A 412 -4.30 31.95 23.86
CA GLY A 412 -5.06 33.01 23.19
C GLY A 412 -6.58 32.79 23.09
N ASN A 413 -7.14 31.80 23.79
CA ASN A 413 -8.58 31.53 23.81
C ASN A 413 -9.28 32.50 24.78
N LEU A 414 -10.40 33.07 24.34
CA LEU A 414 -11.01 34.22 25.02
C LEU A 414 -11.95 33.85 26.18
N SER A 415 -12.46 32.62 26.27
CA SER A 415 -13.08 32.11 27.52
C SER A 415 -12.04 31.41 28.40
N GLY A 416 -11.18 30.57 27.81
CA GLY A 416 -10.06 29.94 28.50
C GLY A 416 -9.44 28.73 27.77
N GLY A 417 -8.44 28.12 28.39
CA GLY A 417 -7.75 26.94 27.86
C GLY A 417 -8.65 25.70 27.88
N ILE A 418 -8.93 25.18 29.07
CA ILE A 418 -9.78 23.99 29.28
C ILE A 418 -10.87 24.31 30.29
N VAL A 419 -12.11 23.93 29.95
CA VAL A 419 -13.19 23.78 30.93
C VAL A 419 -13.62 22.32 31.02
N VAL A 420 -13.58 21.78 32.23
CA VAL A 420 -14.15 20.49 32.63
C VAL A 420 -15.51 20.79 33.25
N GLY A 421 -16.58 20.20 32.73
CA GLY A 421 -17.91 20.62 33.11
C GLY A 421 -19.01 19.84 32.42
N ASN A 422 -20.18 19.93 33.04
CA ASN A 422 -21.35 19.15 32.67
C ASN A 422 -22.59 19.78 33.33
N ASP A 423 -23.75 19.71 32.69
CA ASP A 423 -25.06 20.07 33.25
C ASP A 423 -26.11 18.95 33.21
N VAL A 424 -25.76 17.79 32.66
CA VAL A 424 -26.50 16.52 32.67
C VAL A 424 -25.67 15.44 33.39
N GLY A 425 -25.83 15.38 34.71
CA GLY A 425 -25.06 14.48 35.58
C GLY A 425 -23.89 15.21 36.23
N ALA A 426 -22.73 14.55 36.31
CA ALA A 426 -21.49 15.15 36.79
C ALA A 426 -20.34 14.69 35.90
N ASP A 427 -19.48 15.62 35.50
CA ASP A 427 -18.19 15.27 34.88
C ASP A 427 -17.27 14.71 35.95
N ASP A 428 -17.16 13.38 35.98
CA ASP A 428 -16.33 12.64 36.93
C ASP A 428 -15.39 11.67 36.21
N ASN A 429 -14.28 11.31 36.87
CA ASN A 429 -13.20 10.46 36.36
C ASN A 429 -12.48 10.99 35.11
N THR A 430 -12.54 12.30 34.86
CA THR A 430 -11.83 12.94 33.75
C THR A 430 -10.36 13.18 34.10
N ILE A 431 -9.48 12.83 33.17
CA ILE A 431 -8.02 13.00 33.29
C ILE A 431 -7.60 14.25 32.52
N VAL A 432 -7.04 15.24 33.21
CA VAL A 432 -6.50 16.46 32.64
C VAL A 432 -5.02 16.57 33.01
N ASN A 433 -4.15 15.97 32.20
CA ASN A 433 -2.72 15.88 32.51
C ASN A 433 -1.83 16.41 31.39
N ASN A 434 -0.63 16.88 31.73
CA ASN A 434 0.38 17.29 30.75
C ASN A 434 -0.09 18.37 29.76
N ASN A 435 -1.16 19.11 30.03
CA ASN A 435 -1.62 20.17 29.15
C ASN A 435 -0.84 21.46 29.40
N LEU A 436 -0.64 22.23 28.36
CA LEU A 436 -0.01 23.54 28.37
C LEU A 436 -1.10 24.58 28.09
N ALA A 437 -1.57 25.28 29.13
CA ALA A 437 -2.56 26.35 29.03
C ALA A 437 -1.90 27.71 29.34
N PHE A 438 -1.59 28.46 28.29
CA PHE A 438 -0.76 29.66 28.36
C PHE A 438 -1.44 30.87 27.72
N ASN A 439 -1.43 32.03 28.38
CA ASN A 439 -1.90 33.29 27.79
C ASN A 439 -3.36 33.23 27.26
N ASN A 440 -4.25 32.55 27.98
CA ASN A 440 -5.70 32.57 27.75
C ASN A 440 -6.40 33.54 28.72
N THR A 441 -7.71 33.71 28.59
CA THR A 441 -8.47 34.41 29.63
C THR A 441 -8.50 33.61 30.95
N ARG A 442 -8.79 32.31 30.88
CA ARG A 442 -8.75 31.38 32.02
C ARG A 442 -7.82 30.21 31.67
N GLY A 443 -7.08 29.69 32.65
CA GLY A 443 -6.23 28.50 32.49
C GLY A 443 -7.03 27.20 32.36
N ILE A 444 -7.13 26.44 33.46
CA ILE A 444 -7.91 25.20 33.55
C ILE A 444 -8.97 25.34 34.64
N TRP A 445 -10.24 25.17 34.25
CA TRP A 445 -11.42 25.46 35.08
C TRP A 445 -12.35 24.26 35.20
N GLU A 446 -12.99 24.13 36.35
CA GLU A 446 -14.21 23.35 36.53
C GLU A 446 -15.42 24.29 36.57
N GLU A 447 -16.42 24.02 35.72
CA GLU A 447 -17.71 24.73 35.69
C GLU A 447 -18.88 23.74 35.63
N GLY A 448 -20.09 24.17 35.99
CA GLY A 448 -21.24 23.26 36.08
C GLY A 448 -21.11 22.26 37.21
N THR A 449 -21.57 21.02 36.97
CA THR A 449 -21.52 19.91 37.92
C THR A 449 -20.34 19.00 37.60
N THR A 450 -19.33 18.98 38.47
CA THR A 450 -18.19 18.04 38.39
C THR A 450 -18.21 17.04 39.55
N GLY A 451 -17.43 15.97 39.44
CA GLY A 451 -17.25 14.94 40.46
C GLY A 451 -15.92 15.07 41.24
N THR A 452 -15.69 14.16 42.17
CA THR A 452 -14.51 14.15 43.07
C THR A 452 -13.33 13.33 42.55
N HIS A 453 -13.46 12.66 41.41
CA HIS A 453 -12.45 11.74 40.86
C HIS A 453 -11.74 12.30 39.63
N ASN A 454 -11.94 13.58 39.31
CA ASN A 454 -11.19 14.25 38.26
C ASN A 454 -9.73 14.43 38.68
N VAL A 455 -8.82 14.23 37.73
CA VAL A 455 -7.37 14.21 37.98
C VAL A 455 -6.70 15.33 37.21
N TYR A 456 -5.95 16.18 37.93
CA TYR A 456 -5.22 17.31 37.38
C TYR A 456 -3.72 17.20 37.73
N GLN A 457 -2.91 16.65 36.83
CA GLN A 457 -1.49 16.37 37.11
C GLN A 457 -0.57 16.96 36.06
N ASN A 458 0.57 17.52 36.51
CA ASN A 458 1.69 17.87 35.63
C ASN A 458 1.29 18.77 34.46
N ASN A 459 0.35 19.70 34.66
CA ASN A 459 -0.02 20.68 33.65
C ASN A 459 0.88 21.93 33.78
N LEU A 460 1.19 22.59 32.67
CA LEU A 460 1.77 23.92 32.66
C LEU A 460 0.64 24.92 32.48
N VAL A 461 0.40 25.74 33.50
CA VAL A 461 -0.66 26.75 33.46
C VAL A 461 -0.09 28.07 33.92
N PHE A 462 -0.02 29.03 33.00
CA PHE A 462 0.73 30.25 33.22
C PHE A 462 0.17 31.43 32.41
N GLN A 463 0.20 32.62 33.01
CA GLN A 463 -0.14 33.90 32.38
C GLN A 463 -1.59 33.97 31.86
N ASN A 464 -2.54 33.33 32.54
CA ASN A 464 -3.95 33.42 32.16
C ASN A 464 -4.63 34.59 32.91
N SER A 465 -5.27 35.51 32.19
CA SER A 465 -5.58 36.86 32.68
C SER A 465 -6.60 36.93 33.83
N SER A 466 -7.52 35.99 33.91
CA SER A 466 -8.52 35.81 34.98
C SER A 466 -8.09 34.78 36.02
N GLY A 467 -6.91 34.19 35.86
CA GLY A 467 -6.30 33.20 36.74
C GLY A 467 -5.94 31.90 36.03
N ASP A 468 -5.13 31.09 36.71
CA ASP A 468 -4.64 29.80 36.17
C ASP A 468 -5.52 28.60 36.56
N TRP A 469 -6.17 28.62 37.72
CA TRP A 469 -6.98 27.50 38.21
C TRP A 469 -8.27 27.93 38.89
N SER A 470 -9.34 27.17 38.66
CA SER A 470 -10.52 27.13 39.51
C SER A 470 -11.08 25.72 39.50
N LEU A 471 -10.87 24.98 40.57
CA LEU A 471 -11.34 23.59 40.72
C LEU A 471 -12.43 23.52 41.79
N GLN A 472 -13.37 22.60 41.62
CA GLN A 472 -14.48 22.36 42.54
C GLN A 472 -14.27 21.05 43.31
N ASN A 473 -15.23 20.71 44.18
CA ASN A 473 -15.32 19.42 44.86
C ASN A 473 -14.09 18.98 45.69
N GLY A 474 -13.22 19.92 46.05
CA GLY A 474 -11.99 19.63 46.77
C GLY A 474 -10.88 19.02 45.90
N ASN A 475 -11.06 18.96 44.58
CA ASN A 475 -10.03 18.55 43.64
C ASN A 475 -8.86 19.56 43.70
N THR A 476 -7.64 19.07 43.58
CA THR A 476 -6.43 19.91 43.60
C THR A 476 -5.52 19.54 42.44
N ALA A 477 -4.94 20.56 41.80
CA ALA A 477 -3.89 20.36 40.82
C ALA A 477 -2.58 19.98 41.51
N THR A 478 -1.87 19.00 40.96
CA THR A 478 -0.61 18.51 41.50
C THR A 478 0.50 18.59 40.46
N ALA A 479 1.73 18.83 40.92
CA ALA A 479 2.91 18.98 40.06
C ALA A 479 2.75 20.02 38.92
N THR A 480 1.92 21.05 39.14
CA THR A 480 1.73 22.14 38.18
C THR A 480 3.02 22.91 37.94
N VAL A 481 3.33 23.15 36.67
CA VAL A 481 4.38 24.09 36.26
C VAL A 481 3.72 25.46 36.03
N SER A 482 4.10 26.46 36.83
CA SER A 482 3.61 27.85 36.68
C SER A 482 4.76 28.73 36.23
N ALA A 483 5.16 28.57 34.97
CA ALA A 483 6.27 29.28 34.35
C ALA A 483 6.05 29.39 32.84
N ASP A 484 6.77 30.33 32.21
CA ASP A 484 6.76 30.52 30.76
C ASP A 484 7.13 29.20 30.05
N PRO A 485 6.33 28.73 29.08
CA PRO A 485 6.64 27.51 28.33
C PRO A 485 7.91 27.61 27.48
N LEU A 486 8.42 28.81 27.20
CA LEU A 486 9.61 29.06 26.37
C LEU A 486 9.51 28.39 24.99
N PHE A 487 8.57 28.83 24.17
CA PHE A 487 8.44 28.35 22.79
C PHE A 487 9.59 28.83 21.89
N VAL A 488 9.92 28.07 20.85
CA VAL A 488 10.96 28.41 19.87
C VAL A 488 10.64 29.74 19.18
N ASN A 489 9.39 29.95 18.75
CA ASN A 489 8.91 31.21 18.21
C ASN A 489 7.46 31.46 18.62
N TRP A 490 7.26 32.25 19.68
CA TRP A 490 5.93 32.64 20.12
C TRP A 490 5.39 33.83 19.31
N THR A 491 4.31 33.62 18.56
CA THR A 491 3.56 34.70 17.87
C THR A 491 2.12 34.83 18.35
N GLY A 492 1.55 33.78 18.97
CA GLY A 492 0.15 33.76 19.41
C GLY A 492 -0.85 33.57 18.27
N ASP A 493 -0.40 33.13 17.10
CA ASP A 493 -1.24 32.88 15.92
C ASP A 493 -0.70 31.70 15.08
N SER A 494 -1.24 31.50 13.88
CA SER A 494 -0.85 30.38 13.02
C SER A 494 0.59 30.45 12.49
N THR A 495 1.32 31.54 12.71
CA THR A 495 2.69 31.76 12.19
C THR A 495 3.80 31.38 13.18
N GLY A 496 3.43 30.96 14.39
CA GLY A 496 4.36 30.60 15.46
C GLY A 496 4.99 29.23 15.30
N ASP A 497 6.08 29.01 16.04
CA ASP A 497 6.68 27.70 16.29
C ASP A 497 6.56 27.39 17.78
N TYR A 498 5.60 26.52 18.09
CA TYR A 498 5.23 26.14 19.45
C TYR A 498 5.98 24.93 19.99
N HIS A 499 7.08 24.54 19.35
CA HIS A 499 8.04 23.62 19.96
C HIS A 499 8.69 24.26 21.20
N LEU A 500 9.09 23.43 22.16
CA LEU A 500 9.74 23.88 23.38
C LEU A 500 11.23 24.18 23.14
N GLN A 501 11.72 25.30 23.67
CA GLN A 501 13.16 25.58 23.74
C GLN A 501 13.84 24.63 24.74
N PRO A 502 15.16 24.36 24.60
CA PRO A 502 15.90 23.44 25.48
C PRO A 502 15.81 23.75 26.98
N SER A 503 15.59 25.01 27.36
CA SER A 503 15.46 25.45 28.75
C SER A 503 14.02 25.49 29.26
N SER A 504 13.05 25.02 28.46
CA SER A 504 11.65 25.04 28.82
C SER A 504 11.38 24.26 30.11
N PRO A 505 10.59 24.82 31.05
CA PRO A 505 10.19 24.11 32.26
C PRO A 505 9.16 23.00 32.00
N ALA A 506 8.61 22.92 30.78
CA ALA A 506 7.71 21.84 30.38
C ALA A 506 8.47 20.52 30.08
N ILE A 507 9.78 20.59 29.83
CA ILE A 507 10.60 19.43 29.48
C ILE A 507 10.83 18.55 30.72
N GLY A 508 10.47 17.28 30.60
CA GLY A 508 10.57 16.23 31.59
C GLY A 508 9.71 16.44 32.83
N ALA A 509 8.74 17.37 32.74
CA ALA A 509 7.84 17.74 33.82
C ALA A 509 6.47 17.05 33.75
N GLY A 510 6.21 16.28 32.70
CA GLY A 510 4.99 15.50 32.47
C GLY A 510 4.94 14.17 33.24
N THR A 511 3.80 13.49 33.11
CA THR A 511 3.51 12.16 33.65
C THR A 511 3.14 11.17 32.54
N SER A 512 3.33 9.87 32.77
CA SER A 512 2.86 8.82 31.85
C SER A 512 1.35 8.59 31.91
N ASN A 513 0.67 9.15 32.92
CA ASN A 513 -0.75 8.92 33.17
C ASN A 513 -1.63 9.52 32.06
N GLY A 514 -2.14 8.66 31.17
CA GLY A 514 -2.96 9.03 30.02
C GLY A 514 -2.17 9.57 28.83
N ALA A 515 -0.84 9.65 28.88
CA ALA A 515 -0.03 10.22 27.80
C ALA A 515 -0.06 9.35 26.53
N PRO A 516 -0.21 9.95 25.34
CA PRO A 516 -0.14 9.22 24.08
C PRO A 516 1.29 8.71 23.82
N THR A 517 1.44 7.70 22.94
CA THR A 517 2.74 7.12 22.59
C THR A 517 3.57 7.98 21.64
N THR A 518 2.94 8.95 20.99
CA THR A 518 3.60 9.89 20.07
C THR A 518 3.12 11.32 20.33
N ASP A 519 3.92 12.31 19.95
CA ASP A 519 3.59 13.73 20.01
C ASP A 519 2.90 14.23 18.73
N TYR A 520 2.75 15.56 18.61
CA TYR A 520 2.16 16.23 17.44
C TYR A 520 2.90 15.96 16.12
N ASP A 521 4.23 15.82 16.18
CA ASP A 521 5.10 15.59 15.02
C ASP A 521 5.26 14.09 14.69
N GLY A 522 4.69 13.22 15.52
CA GLY A 522 4.83 11.77 15.42
C GLY A 522 6.10 11.22 16.08
N ASN A 523 6.83 12.03 16.84
CA ASN A 523 7.96 11.57 17.63
C ASN A 523 7.47 10.66 18.76
N ALA A 524 8.24 9.61 19.06
CA ALA A 524 7.93 8.72 20.18
C ALA A 524 7.97 9.47 21.51
N ARG A 525 7.06 9.13 22.41
CA ARG A 525 6.95 9.69 23.76
C ARG A 525 6.98 8.54 24.78
N PRO A 526 7.75 8.64 25.88
CA PRO A 526 8.64 9.74 26.24
C PRO A 526 10.01 9.67 25.54
N GLN A 527 10.69 10.81 25.49
CA GLN A 527 12.09 10.92 25.14
C GLN A 527 12.94 10.89 26.41
N ALA A 528 14.07 10.18 26.35
CA ALA A 528 14.97 9.97 27.50
C ALA A 528 14.26 9.49 28.80
N GLY A 529 13.12 8.82 28.68
CA GLY A 529 12.34 8.30 29.81
C GLY A 529 11.59 9.36 30.63
N ARG A 530 11.43 10.58 30.11
CA ARG A 530 10.64 11.65 30.77
C ARG A 530 9.59 12.17 29.81
N TRP A 531 8.39 12.41 30.31
CA TRP A 531 7.29 12.97 29.51
C TRP A 531 7.34 14.48 29.58
N ASP A 532 7.06 15.14 28.46
CA ASP A 532 6.95 16.59 28.41
C ASP A 532 5.50 17.06 28.51
N ILE A 533 5.32 18.29 28.99
CA ILE A 533 4.02 18.96 29.00
C ILE A 533 3.78 19.64 27.65
N GLY A 534 2.56 19.56 27.13
CA GLY A 534 2.15 20.14 25.84
C GLY A 534 2.19 19.13 24.69
N SER A 535 1.81 19.61 23.51
CA SER A 535 1.59 18.82 22.29
C SER A 535 2.85 18.24 21.67
N TYR A 536 3.99 18.90 21.88
CA TYR A 536 5.28 18.46 21.37
C TYR A 536 6.05 17.73 22.45
N GLU A 537 6.76 16.68 22.05
CA GLU A 537 7.79 16.07 22.87
C GLU A 537 9.13 16.68 22.44
N TYR A 538 9.84 17.24 23.39
CA TYR A 538 11.19 17.71 23.21
C TYR A 538 12.11 16.52 22.99
N VAL A 539 12.41 16.26 21.73
CA VAL A 539 13.32 15.18 21.29
C VAL A 539 14.79 15.38 21.70
N GLY A 540 15.08 16.36 22.56
CA GLY A 540 16.45 16.83 22.74
C GLY A 540 16.92 17.51 21.46
N ALA A 541 17.64 18.63 21.58
CA ALA A 541 18.83 18.65 20.76
C ALA A 541 19.69 17.46 21.25
N PRO A 542 20.21 16.59 20.38
CA PRO A 542 21.25 15.65 20.77
C PRO A 542 22.25 16.39 21.68
N SER A 543 22.51 15.87 22.89
CA SER A 543 23.25 16.53 23.96
C SER A 543 24.38 17.41 23.41
N THR A 544 24.21 18.73 23.48
CA THR A 544 25.15 19.77 23.03
C THR A 544 25.86 19.51 21.68
N ALA A 545 25.13 19.55 20.57
CA ALA A 545 25.63 20.14 19.32
C ALA A 545 24.46 20.57 18.44
N SER A 546 24.46 21.83 17.99
CA SER A 546 23.77 22.24 16.76
C SER A 546 23.97 21.15 15.70
N ALA A 547 22.89 20.69 15.03
CA ALA A 547 22.87 19.56 14.09
C ALA A 547 24.22 19.38 13.39
N ALA A 548 25.02 18.48 13.95
CA ALA A 548 26.45 18.51 13.76
C ALA A 548 26.87 17.75 12.50
N VAL A 549 25.92 17.03 11.88
CA VAL A 549 26.09 16.46 10.55
C VAL A 549 24.88 16.83 9.70
N LYS A 550 25.10 17.49 8.56
CA LYS A 550 24.04 18.04 7.70
C LYS A 550 24.27 17.67 6.24
N LEU A 551 23.20 17.22 5.58
CA LEU A 551 23.07 17.11 4.13
C LEU A 551 22.43 18.40 3.58
N SER A 552 23.06 19.03 2.59
CA SER A 552 22.53 20.25 1.95
C SER A 552 22.70 20.20 0.42
N PRO A 553 21.64 20.40 -0.38
CA PRO A 553 20.24 20.66 0.02
C PRO A 553 19.61 19.48 0.78
N SER A 554 18.43 19.67 1.40
CA SER A 554 17.74 18.63 2.19
C SER A 554 16.95 17.62 1.36
N ALA A 555 16.82 17.85 0.06
CA ALA A 555 16.19 16.97 -0.92
C ALA A 555 16.80 17.21 -2.31
N LEU A 556 16.74 16.22 -3.20
CA LEU A 556 17.06 16.39 -4.62
C LEU A 556 15.86 16.06 -5.50
N THR A 557 15.47 17.03 -6.34
CA THR A 557 14.45 16.87 -7.38
C THR A 557 15.12 16.98 -8.73
N PHE A 558 15.04 15.93 -9.54
CA PHE A 558 15.58 15.92 -10.90
C PHE A 558 14.51 16.37 -11.90
N ALA A 559 14.93 17.11 -12.92
CA ALA A 559 14.09 17.38 -14.08
C ALA A 559 13.71 16.06 -14.77
N ASP A 560 12.52 16.03 -15.37
CA ASP A 560 12.01 14.88 -16.11
C ASP A 560 13.06 14.35 -17.10
N GLN A 561 13.26 13.03 -17.11
CA GLN A 561 14.21 12.36 -17.98
C GLN A 561 13.51 11.29 -18.80
N ASP A 562 13.79 11.24 -20.10
CA ASP A 562 13.36 10.11 -20.93
C ASP A 562 13.86 8.78 -20.31
N VAL A 563 13.04 7.73 -20.33
CA VAL A 563 13.43 6.41 -19.84
C VAL A 563 14.73 5.94 -20.54
N GLY A 564 15.74 5.59 -19.75
CA GLY A 564 17.09 5.22 -20.22
C GLY A 564 18.02 6.40 -20.56
N ALA A 565 17.58 7.65 -20.41
CA ALA A 565 18.43 8.84 -20.44
C ALA A 565 18.90 9.21 -19.02
N THR A 566 20.15 9.66 -18.91
CA THR A 566 20.76 10.04 -17.62
C THR A 566 20.73 11.56 -17.47
N SER A 567 20.25 12.04 -16.33
CA SER A 567 20.24 13.45 -15.97
C SER A 567 21.64 14.04 -15.79
N ALA A 568 21.73 15.36 -15.73
CA ALA A 568 22.89 16.02 -15.14
C ALA A 568 23.00 15.66 -13.64
N VAL A 569 24.22 15.48 -13.16
CA VAL A 569 24.47 15.19 -11.73
C VAL A 569 24.06 16.37 -10.86
N GLN A 570 23.40 16.07 -9.74
CA GLN A 570 23.16 17.03 -8.67
C GLN A 570 24.07 16.74 -7.48
N THR A 571 24.43 17.76 -6.71
CA THR A 571 25.39 17.64 -5.61
C THR A 571 24.71 17.88 -4.26
N VAL A 572 24.93 16.98 -3.33
CA VAL A 572 24.65 17.11 -1.90
C VAL A 572 25.98 17.32 -1.17
N THR A 573 26.02 18.30 -0.28
CA THR A 573 27.14 18.51 0.64
C THR A 573 26.82 17.86 1.97
N LEU A 574 27.64 16.89 2.38
CA LEU A 574 27.66 16.36 3.75
C LEU A 574 28.67 17.18 4.55
N SER A 575 28.21 17.84 5.61
CA SER A 575 29.05 18.69 6.47
C SER A 575 29.07 18.12 7.88
N ASN A 576 30.25 18.06 8.51
CA ASN A 576 30.47 17.67 9.89
C ASN A 576 30.81 18.91 10.72
N ALA A 577 29.81 19.57 11.28
CA ALA A 577 29.92 20.62 12.29
C ALA A 577 30.12 20.10 13.73
N THR A 578 30.36 18.78 13.96
CA THR A 578 30.75 18.28 15.29
C THR A 578 32.18 18.71 15.65
N SER A 579 32.54 18.57 16.93
CA SER A 579 33.92 18.72 17.42
C SER A 579 34.79 17.48 17.22
N ALA A 580 34.25 16.38 16.66
CA ALA A 580 34.95 15.10 16.46
C ALA A 580 34.99 14.70 14.98
N ALA A 581 35.89 13.80 14.59
CA ALA A 581 35.86 13.22 13.25
C ALA A 581 34.67 12.26 13.10
N LEU A 582 33.89 12.44 12.04
CA LEU A 582 32.80 11.55 11.64
C LEU A 582 33.41 10.31 10.99
N SER A 583 33.07 9.11 11.44
CA SER A 583 33.44 7.85 10.75
C SER A 583 32.28 7.41 9.87
N ILE A 584 32.48 7.35 8.56
CA ILE A 584 31.43 7.03 7.57
C ILE A 584 31.51 5.54 7.24
N THR A 585 30.44 4.82 7.57
CA THR A 585 30.32 3.37 7.36
C THR A 585 29.75 3.05 5.98
N SER A 586 28.74 3.80 5.52
CA SER A 586 28.15 3.59 4.19
C SER A 586 27.46 4.83 3.63
N ILE A 587 27.53 5.01 2.32
CA ILE A 587 26.71 5.95 1.56
C ILE A 587 25.98 5.14 0.49
N ALA A 588 24.68 4.97 0.64
CA ALA A 588 23.86 4.09 -0.19
C ALA A 588 22.57 4.78 -0.63
N ILE A 589 21.98 4.29 -1.72
CA ILE A 589 20.64 4.67 -2.15
C ILE A 589 19.74 3.45 -2.00
N ALA A 590 18.58 3.65 -1.37
CA ALA A 590 17.58 2.61 -1.15
C ALA A 590 16.16 3.12 -1.50
N GLY A 591 15.22 2.19 -1.63
CA GLY A 591 13.82 2.47 -1.88
C GLY A 591 13.30 1.94 -3.23
N PRO A 592 11.99 2.07 -3.51
CA PRO A 592 11.34 1.46 -4.67
C PRO A 592 11.92 1.86 -6.03
N GLY A 593 12.40 3.10 -6.15
CA GLY A 593 13.10 3.61 -7.35
C GLY A 593 14.62 3.65 -7.22
N GLY A 594 15.21 3.01 -6.21
CA GLY A 594 16.64 3.15 -5.89
C GLY A 594 17.59 2.77 -7.04
N GLY A 595 17.20 1.80 -7.88
CA GLY A 595 17.96 1.40 -9.07
C GLY A 595 18.03 2.47 -10.17
N ASP A 596 17.17 3.49 -10.12
CA ASP A 596 17.17 4.61 -11.08
C ASP A 596 18.11 5.74 -10.66
N PHE A 597 18.64 5.71 -9.44
CA PHE A 597 19.56 6.73 -8.94
C PHE A 597 20.93 6.11 -8.66
N THR A 598 21.97 6.83 -9.05
CA THR A 598 23.37 6.42 -8.87
C THR A 598 24.11 7.51 -8.13
N GLN A 599 25.01 7.15 -7.21
CA GLN A 599 25.83 8.12 -6.49
C GLN A 599 27.32 7.85 -6.62
N THR A 600 28.09 8.93 -6.65
CA THR A 600 29.54 8.92 -6.38
C THR A 600 29.86 10.01 -5.38
N ASN A 601 30.91 9.84 -4.57
CA ASN A 601 31.25 10.81 -3.54
C ASN A 601 32.76 10.87 -3.28
N ASN A 602 33.18 11.91 -2.57
CA ASN A 602 34.57 12.09 -2.12
C ASN A 602 34.70 12.09 -0.58
N CYS A 603 33.75 11.47 0.13
CA CYS A 603 33.64 11.58 1.58
C CYS A 603 34.62 10.71 2.38
N GLY A 604 35.29 9.76 1.72
CA GLY A 604 36.19 8.81 2.40
C GLY A 604 35.47 7.98 3.47
N SER A 605 36.25 7.26 4.29
CA SER A 605 35.72 6.53 5.47
C SER A 605 35.68 7.40 6.74
N SER A 606 36.19 8.63 6.69
CA SER A 606 36.10 9.59 7.79
C SER A 606 36.13 11.03 7.28
N LEU A 607 35.32 11.89 7.91
CA LEU A 607 35.22 13.32 7.65
C LEU A 607 35.60 14.10 8.92
N ALA A 608 36.67 14.91 8.86
CA ALA A 608 37.17 15.65 10.01
C ALA A 608 36.14 16.61 10.63
N ALA A 609 36.33 16.96 11.91
CA ALA A 609 35.55 18.00 12.60
C ALA A 609 35.63 19.34 11.82
N GLY A 610 34.49 19.99 11.62
CA GLY A 610 34.34 21.17 10.76
C GLY A 610 34.47 20.89 9.24
N GLY A 611 34.70 19.64 8.84
CA GLY A 611 34.92 19.26 7.44
C GLY A 611 33.63 19.13 6.64
N ALA A 612 33.74 19.15 5.31
CA ALA A 612 32.64 18.84 4.41
C ALA A 612 33.12 18.03 3.19
N CYS A 613 32.24 17.19 2.66
CA CYS A 613 32.44 16.42 1.44
C CYS A 613 31.20 16.49 0.55
N LYS A 614 31.33 16.02 -0.69
CA LYS A 614 30.30 16.06 -1.73
C LYS A 614 29.89 14.66 -2.14
N ILE A 615 28.58 14.46 -2.19
CA ILE A 615 27.92 13.30 -2.78
C ILE A 615 27.21 13.79 -4.03
N THR A 616 27.55 13.24 -5.17
CA THR A 616 26.91 13.55 -6.46
C THR A 616 25.95 12.43 -6.81
N VAL A 617 24.75 12.79 -7.24
CA VAL A 617 23.68 11.84 -7.60
C VAL A 617 23.22 12.11 -9.03
N SER A 618 23.08 11.07 -9.83
CA SER A 618 22.45 11.10 -11.17
C SER A 618 21.20 10.22 -11.20
N PHE A 619 20.24 10.61 -12.04
CA PHE A 619 18.95 9.93 -12.22
C PHE A 619 18.86 9.37 -13.65
N THR A 620 18.65 8.07 -13.79
CA THR A 620 18.42 7.36 -15.06
C THR A 620 17.18 6.46 -14.89
N PRO A 621 15.97 6.96 -15.18
CA PRO A 621 14.76 6.19 -14.98
C PRO A 621 14.75 4.95 -15.88
N THR A 622 14.41 3.79 -15.31
CA THR A 622 14.22 2.52 -16.02
C THR A 622 12.76 2.26 -16.42
N ALA A 623 11.83 3.07 -15.89
CA ALA A 623 10.41 3.02 -16.18
C ALA A 623 9.79 4.42 -16.14
N SER A 624 8.66 4.60 -16.83
CA SER A 624 7.93 5.86 -16.86
C SER A 624 7.19 6.17 -15.55
N GLY A 625 6.91 7.44 -15.28
CA GLY A 625 6.21 7.93 -14.08
C GLY A 625 7.16 8.39 -12.98
N THR A 626 6.59 8.85 -11.86
CA THR A 626 7.37 9.36 -10.71
C THR A 626 8.20 8.25 -10.07
N ARG A 627 9.49 8.52 -9.87
CA ARG A 627 10.48 7.63 -9.28
C ARG A 627 11.00 8.27 -8.00
N THR A 628 10.90 7.56 -6.89
CA THR A 628 11.36 8.03 -5.57
C THR A 628 12.36 7.07 -4.95
N ALA A 629 13.35 7.63 -4.26
CA ALA A 629 14.36 6.89 -3.50
C ALA A 629 14.88 7.74 -2.33
N THR A 630 15.73 7.15 -1.50
CA THR A 630 16.36 7.82 -0.38
C THR A 630 17.87 7.60 -0.44
N LEU A 631 18.64 8.68 -0.41
CA LEU A 631 20.07 8.65 -0.13
C LEU A 631 20.25 8.50 1.39
N THR A 632 21.05 7.53 1.82
CA THR A 632 21.30 7.19 3.22
C THR A 632 22.79 7.24 3.49
N VAL A 633 23.21 8.05 4.44
CA VAL A 633 24.59 8.14 4.95
C VAL A 633 24.61 7.57 6.36
N THR A 634 25.27 6.43 6.54
CA THR A 634 25.49 5.80 7.84
C THR A 634 26.89 6.12 8.31
N ASP A 635 26.99 6.63 9.52
CA ASP A 635 28.20 7.13 10.14
C ASP A 635 28.12 7.02 11.68
N SER A 636 29.12 7.56 12.36
CA SER A 636 29.24 7.50 13.82
C SER A 636 28.58 8.67 14.56
N ALA A 637 27.91 9.60 13.88
CA ALA A 637 27.26 10.74 14.56
C ALA A 637 25.89 10.35 15.13
N GLN A 638 25.43 11.16 16.09
CA GLN A 638 24.07 11.06 16.59
C GLN A 638 23.07 11.47 15.51
N GLY A 639 22.01 10.68 15.33
CA GLY A 639 21.04 10.85 14.23
C GLY A 639 21.42 10.10 12.95
N SER A 640 22.47 9.28 12.97
CA SER A 640 22.78 8.36 11.89
C SER A 640 21.81 7.17 11.87
N PRO A 641 21.36 6.69 10.68
CA PRO A 641 21.74 7.19 9.37
C PRO A 641 21.04 8.51 9.02
N HIS A 642 21.79 9.43 8.40
CA HIS A 642 21.24 10.65 7.83
C HIS A 642 20.64 10.36 6.46
N THR A 643 19.42 10.82 6.21
CA THR A 643 18.68 10.52 4.99
C THR A 643 18.34 11.77 4.20
N LEU A 644 18.23 11.62 2.88
CA LEU A 644 17.82 12.67 1.95
C LEU A 644 16.91 12.08 0.86
N PRO A 645 15.68 12.59 0.69
CA PRO A 645 14.78 12.12 -0.35
C PRO A 645 15.25 12.53 -1.75
N LEU A 646 15.09 11.60 -2.70
CA LEU A 646 15.37 11.76 -4.12
C LEU A 646 14.05 11.58 -4.90
N THR A 647 13.76 12.49 -5.83
CA THR A 647 12.60 12.36 -6.72
C THR A 647 12.96 12.77 -8.16
N GLY A 648 12.34 12.11 -9.13
CA GLY A 648 12.44 12.44 -10.55
C GLY A 648 11.35 11.71 -11.34
N THR A 649 11.05 12.17 -12.56
CA THR A 649 10.04 11.53 -13.42
C THR A 649 10.69 10.85 -14.61
N GLY A 650 10.34 9.59 -14.85
CA GLY A 650 10.62 8.90 -16.12
C GLY A 650 9.61 9.31 -17.18
N ALA A 651 10.07 9.99 -18.23
CA ALA A 651 9.27 10.36 -19.38
C ALA A 651 9.37 9.29 -20.48
N ASP A 652 8.24 8.93 -21.06
CA ASP A 652 8.13 8.00 -22.19
C ASP A 652 6.88 8.33 -23.03
N PHE A 653 6.64 7.60 -24.11
CA PHE A 653 5.42 7.64 -24.90
C PHE A 653 4.92 6.23 -25.21
N SER A 654 3.63 6.09 -25.49
CA SER A 654 3.02 4.84 -25.92
C SER A 654 2.46 4.97 -27.34
N ILE A 655 2.53 3.89 -28.10
CA ILE A 655 1.81 3.72 -29.38
C ILE A 655 0.76 2.62 -29.22
N SER A 656 -0.49 2.93 -29.51
CA SER A 656 -1.63 2.01 -29.41
C SER A 656 -2.56 2.14 -30.62
N LEU A 657 -3.61 1.33 -30.68
CA LEU A 657 -4.64 1.47 -31.72
C LEU A 657 -5.49 2.71 -31.48
N GLY A 658 -5.78 3.46 -32.55
CA GLY A 658 -6.75 4.54 -32.52
C GLY A 658 -8.17 4.01 -32.39
N SER A 659 -9.06 4.83 -31.83
CA SER A 659 -10.47 4.51 -31.68
C SER A 659 -11.11 4.12 -33.02
N GLY A 660 -11.82 2.98 -33.04
CA GLY A 660 -12.47 2.46 -34.24
C GLY A 660 -11.54 1.80 -35.28
N SER A 661 -10.24 1.68 -35.00
CA SER A 661 -9.31 0.97 -35.88
C SER A 661 -9.12 -0.51 -35.49
N SER A 662 -8.71 -1.34 -36.44
CA SER A 662 -8.46 -2.76 -36.22
C SER A 662 -7.00 -3.11 -36.52
N THR A 663 -6.45 -4.14 -35.88
CA THR A 663 -5.08 -4.63 -36.14
C THR A 663 -4.95 -5.37 -37.46
N SER A 664 -6.05 -5.66 -38.16
CA SER A 664 -6.06 -6.48 -39.37
C SER A 664 -6.91 -5.86 -40.48
N ALA A 665 -6.36 -5.73 -41.68
CA ALA A 665 -7.12 -5.32 -42.86
C ALA A 665 -6.98 -6.35 -43.98
N THR A 666 -8.05 -6.56 -44.75
CA THR A 666 -8.04 -7.41 -45.94
C THR A 666 -8.31 -6.56 -47.18
N VAL A 667 -7.45 -6.64 -48.19
CA VAL A 667 -7.55 -5.87 -49.44
C VAL A 667 -7.31 -6.76 -50.66
N ALA A 668 -7.86 -6.36 -51.80
CA ALA A 668 -7.51 -6.95 -53.10
C ALA A 668 -6.26 -6.26 -53.67
N PRO A 669 -5.46 -6.92 -54.55
CA PRO A 669 -4.33 -6.28 -55.21
C PRO A 669 -4.76 -5.00 -55.97
N GLY A 670 -4.10 -3.88 -55.68
CA GLY A 670 -4.44 -2.55 -56.23
C GLY A 670 -5.19 -1.63 -55.25
N GLN A 671 -5.61 -2.14 -54.08
CA GLN A 671 -6.31 -1.37 -53.06
C GLN A 671 -5.38 -0.95 -51.91
N THR A 672 -5.83 0.02 -51.11
CA THR A 672 -5.10 0.54 -49.94
C THR A 672 -5.77 0.10 -48.64
N ALA A 673 -4.99 -0.46 -47.73
CA ALA A 673 -5.40 -0.70 -46.34
C ALA A 673 -5.01 0.50 -45.48
N THR A 674 -5.89 0.90 -44.55
CA THR A 674 -5.65 2.03 -43.64
C THR A 674 -5.83 1.60 -42.19
N TYR A 675 -4.85 1.94 -41.37
CA TYR A 675 -4.85 1.72 -39.92
C TYR A 675 -4.66 3.06 -39.21
N THR A 676 -5.32 3.25 -38.07
CA THR A 676 -5.18 4.45 -37.25
C THR A 676 -4.53 4.02 -35.94
N LEU A 677 -3.41 4.64 -35.60
CA LEU A 677 -2.71 4.47 -34.34
C LEU A 677 -2.84 5.75 -33.50
N SER A 678 -2.80 5.60 -32.19
CA SER A 678 -2.82 6.67 -31.21
C SER A 678 -1.48 6.73 -30.50
N LEU A 679 -0.83 7.89 -30.52
CA LEU A 679 0.39 8.15 -29.77
C LEU A 679 0.08 9.06 -28.59
N LYS A 680 0.47 8.66 -27.40
CA LYS A 680 0.28 9.45 -26.18
C LYS A 680 1.58 9.55 -25.40
N GLY A 681 1.99 10.76 -25.01
CA GLY A 681 3.09 10.92 -24.08
C GLY A 681 2.67 10.52 -22.67
N THR A 682 3.64 10.18 -21.82
CA THR A 682 3.45 10.15 -20.36
C THR A 682 3.72 11.55 -19.78
N PRO A 683 3.33 11.84 -18.53
CA PRO A 683 3.66 13.11 -17.88
C PRO A 683 5.18 13.39 -17.94
N GLY A 684 5.55 14.60 -18.37
CA GLY A 684 6.95 15.03 -18.54
C GLY A 684 7.56 14.80 -19.92
N PHE A 685 6.94 13.98 -20.79
CA PHE A 685 7.43 13.77 -22.16
C PHE A 685 7.07 14.97 -23.07
N THR A 686 8.09 15.55 -23.72
CA THR A 686 7.93 16.72 -24.64
C THR A 686 8.64 16.52 -26.00
N GLY A 687 8.98 15.28 -26.34
CA GLY A 687 9.76 14.95 -27.55
C GLY A 687 8.93 14.79 -28.84
N THR A 688 9.60 14.92 -29.97
CA THR A 688 9.05 14.55 -31.30
C THR A 688 9.33 13.09 -31.60
N VAL A 689 8.27 12.30 -31.72
CA VAL A 689 8.30 10.89 -32.10
C VAL A 689 8.31 10.76 -33.61
N LYS A 690 9.34 10.14 -34.18
CA LYS A 690 9.42 9.76 -35.59
C LYS A 690 8.82 8.38 -35.81
N LEU A 691 8.04 8.22 -36.87
CA LEU A 691 7.34 6.99 -37.21
C LEU A 691 7.83 6.42 -38.53
N ALA A 692 8.03 5.11 -38.57
CA ALA A 692 8.31 4.36 -39.78
C ALA A 692 7.45 3.10 -39.84
N CYS A 693 7.28 2.55 -41.04
CA CYS A 693 6.51 1.32 -41.26
C CYS A 693 7.31 0.37 -42.13
N ASP A 694 7.57 -0.81 -41.58
CA ASP A 694 8.31 -1.90 -42.21
C ASP A 694 7.42 -3.13 -42.40
N GLY A 695 7.89 -4.11 -43.16
CA GLY A 695 7.17 -5.38 -43.40
C GLY A 695 6.14 -5.34 -44.54
N ALA A 696 6.14 -4.28 -45.36
CA ALA A 696 5.29 -4.20 -46.54
C ALA A 696 5.66 -5.29 -47.57
N PRO A 697 4.69 -6.00 -48.17
CA PRO A 697 4.95 -7.02 -49.18
C PRO A 697 5.58 -6.46 -50.46
N GLN A 698 6.21 -7.32 -51.26
CA GLN A 698 6.75 -6.93 -52.57
C GLN A 698 5.67 -6.26 -53.43
N ALA A 699 6.03 -5.16 -54.09
CA ALA A 699 5.11 -4.32 -54.86
C ALA A 699 3.96 -3.72 -54.02
N ALA A 700 4.20 -3.41 -52.73
CA ALA A 700 3.35 -2.55 -51.93
C ALA A 700 4.19 -1.46 -51.23
N THR A 701 3.57 -0.32 -50.94
CA THR A 701 4.21 0.79 -50.21
C THR A 701 3.48 1.03 -48.89
N CYS A 702 4.22 1.05 -47.77
CA CYS A 702 3.68 1.47 -46.48
C CYS A 702 4.13 2.90 -46.14
N THR A 703 3.18 3.77 -45.81
CA THR A 703 3.44 5.17 -45.45
C THR A 703 2.74 5.53 -44.15
N VAL A 704 3.40 6.29 -43.27
CA VAL A 704 2.82 6.81 -42.04
C VAL A 704 2.64 8.33 -42.15
N THR A 705 1.42 8.82 -41.90
CA THR A 705 1.07 10.24 -42.01
C THR A 705 0.34 10.71 -40.74
N PRO A 706 0.86 11.75 -40.06
CA PRO A 706 2.17 12.37 -40.25
C PRO A 706 3.32 11.40 -39.87
N GLY A 707 4.45 11.49 -40.57
CA GLY A 707 5.65 10.66 -40.31
C GLY A 707 6.41 11.03 -39.04
N SER A 708 6.01 12.10 -38.35
CA SER A 708 6.50 12.47 -37.03
C SER A 708 5.45 13.30 -36.28
N VAL A 709 5.33 13.09 -34.98
CA VAL A 709 4.38 13.82 -34.11
C VAL A 709 5.06 14.27 -32.82
N THR A 710 4.68 15.43 -32.32
CA THR A 710 5.01 15.81 -30.94
C THR A 710 3.93 15.25 -30.03
N ALA A 711 4.30 14.32 -29.16
CA ALA A 711 3.38 13.74 -28.19
C ALA A 711 3.57 14.42 -26.83
N SER A 712 2.47 14.62 -26.10
CA SER A 712 2.49 15.13 -24.72
C SER A 712 1.59 14.29 -23.81
N GLY A 713 1.79 14.43 -22.50
CA GLY A 713 1.03 13.71 -21.46
C GLY A 713 -0.48 13.92 -21.47
N THR A 714 -0.98 14.95 -22.16
CA THR A 714 -2.34 15.48 -21.96
C THR A 714 -3.34 15.11 -23.07
N THR A 715 -2.91 14.81 -24.30
CA THR A 715 -3.84 14.44 -25.39
C THR A 715 -3.21 13.47 -26.39
N PRO A 716 -3.84 12.31 -26.66
CA PRO A 716 -3.35 11.40 -27.69
C PRO A 716 -3.41 12.02 -29.10
N VAL A 717 -2.37 11.81 -29.89
CA VAL A 717 -2.26 12.27 -31.28
C VAL A 717 -2.47 11.08 -32.20
N SER A 718 -3.42 11.20 -33.14
CA SER A 718 -3.70 10.15 -34.11
C SER A 718 -2.73 10.19 -35.29
N VAL A 719 -2.24 9.02 -35.71
CA VAL A 719 -1.44 8.83 -36.92
C VAL A 719 -2.04 7.75 -37.80
N THR A 720 -1.97 7.95 -39.11
CA THR A 720 -2.57 7.05 -40.10
C THR A 720 -1.48 6.29 -40.83
N VAL A 721 -1.60 4.97 -40.87
CA VAL A 721 -0.73 4.06 -41.62
C VAL A 721 -1.50 3.58 -42.85
N SER A 722 -0.97 3.86 -44.04
CA SER A 722 -1.57 3.45 -45.31
C SER A 722 -0.65 2.47 -46.03
N VAL A 723 -1.19 1.32 -46.43
CA VAL A 723 -0.48 0.31 -47.23
C VAL A 723 -1.15 0.15 -48.58
N THR A 724 -0.53 0.67 -49.62
CA THR A 724 -1.04 0.63 -50.99
C THR A 724 -0.44 -0.54 -51.74
N THR A 725 -1.30 -1.46 -52.23
CA THR A 725 -0.89 -2.64 -53.01
C THR A 725 -0.93 -2.36 -54.52
N THR A 726 -0.12 -3.07 -55.31
CA THR A 726 -0.08 -2.96 -56.76
C THR A 726 -1.05 -3.95 -57.41
N ALA A 727 -1.87 -3.47 -58.35
CA ALA A 727 -2.80 -4.30 -59.12
C ALA A 727 -2.07 -5.28 -60.04
N ARG A 728 -2.67 -6.45 -60.28
CA ARG A 728 -2.18 -7.41 -61.28
C ARG A 728 -2.54 -6.94 -62.69
N SER A 729 -1.58 -6.95 -63.61
CA SER A 729 -1.87 -6.71 -65.02
C SER A 729 -2.29 -8.02 -65.69
N MET A 730 -3.58 -8.17 -66.01
CA MET A 730 -4.05 -9.27 -66.86
C MET A 730 -3.80 -8.89 -68.33
N LEU A 731 -2.90 -9.60 -69.01
CA LEU A 731 -2.87 -9.59 -70.48
C LEU A 731 -4.12 -10.31 -70.98
N PRO A 732 -4.85 -9.77 -71.98
CA PRO A 732 -5.97 -10.48 -72.60
C PRO A 732 -5.49 -11.79 -73.26
N PRO A 733 -6.30 -12.86 -73.29
CA PRO A 733 -5.90 -14.14 -73.85
C PRO A 733 -5.56 -14.00 -75.34
N SER A 734 -4.38 -14.49 -75.72
CA SER A 734 -3.92 -14.57 -77.10
C SER A 734 -4.89 -15.41 -77.94
N MET A 735 -5.41 -14.82 -79.03
CA MET A 735 -6.19 -15.55 -80.04
C MET A 735 -5.34 -16.69 -80.67
N PRO A 736 -5.94 -17.79 -81.15
CA PRO A 736 -5.22 -18.86 -81.82
C PRO A 736 -4.59 -18.36 -83.12
N ALA A 737 -3.32 -18.73 -83.36
CA ALA A 737 -2.61 -18.41 -84.59
C ALA A 737 -3.24 -19.13 -85.81
N PRO A 738 -3.43 -18.45 -86.95
CA PRO A 738 -3.78 -19.11 -88.21
C PRO A 738 -2.57 -19.87 -88.79
N PRO A 739 -2.80 -20.86 -89.69
CA PRO A 739 -1.74 -21.75 -90.15
C PRO A 739 -0.68 -21.02 -90.97
N ALA A 740 0.56 -21.47 -90.83
CA ALA A 740 1.73 -20.94 -91.52
C ALA A 740 1.56 -20.95 -93.05
N ALA A 741 1.63 -19.77 -93.66
CA ALA A 741 1.81 -19.60 -95.09
C ALA A 741 3.22 -19.06 -95.36
N ASN A 742 4.06 -19.90 -95.96
CA ASN A 742 5.37 -19.53 -96.49
C ASN A 742 5.20 -18.56 -97.67
N GLY A 743 5.80 -17.36 -97.59
CA GLY A 743 5.91 -16.44 -98.71
C GLY A 743 6.75 -15.20 -98.36
N PRO A 744 7.64 -14.72 -99.25
CA PRO A 744 8.57 -13.62 -98.97
C PRO A 744 7.86 -12.26 -99.01
N VAL A 745 8.22 -11.37 -98.08
CA VAL A 745 7.62 -10.03 -97.89
C VAL A 745 8.37 -8.96 -98.72
N PRO A 746 7.73 -8.22 -99.63
CA PRO A 746 8.31 -7.02 -100.25
C PRO A 746 7.62 -5.76 -99.69
N GLY A 747 8.35 -4.95 -98.90
CA GLY A 747 7.79 -3.72 -98.32
C GLY A 747 8.80 -2.66 -97.87
N SER A 748 10.09 -2.84 -98.18
CA SER A 748 11.19 -1.95 -97.79
C SER A 748 11.36 -0.72 -98.71
N TRP A 749 10.25 -0.07 -99.11
CA TRP A 749 10.29 1.05 -100.09
C TRP A 749 9.61 2.33 -99.60
N LEU A 750 8.88 2.32 -98.46
CA LEU A 750 8.25 3.53 -97.89
C LEU A 750 9.12 4.28 -96.85
N PHE A 751 10.13 3.62 -96.30
CA PHE A 751 11.04 4.23 -95.32
C PHE A 751 12.15 5.10 -95.95
N TRP A 752 12.49 4.86 -97.22
CA TRP A 752 13.49 5.63 -97.96
C TRP A 752 12.94 6.87 -98.69
N LEU A 753 11.61 7.01 -98.79
CA LEU A 753 10.96 8.16 -99.43
C LEU A 753 10.67 9.34 -98.47
N LEU A 754 10.68 9.12 -97.15
CA LEU A 754 10.45 10.16 -96.13
C LEU A 754 11.74 10.80 -95.59
N LEU A 755 12.91 10.17 -95.80
CA LEU A 755 14.20 10.73 -95.40
C LEU A 755 14.83 11.68 -96.44
N PHE A 756 14.29 11.73 -97.66
CA PHE A 756 14.84 12.55 -98.76
C PHE A 756 14.12 13.89 -99.00
N SER A 757 13.03 14.18 -98.27
CA SER A 757 12.26 15.43 -98.46
C SER A 757 12.50 16.52 -97.38
N MET A 758 13.50 16.37 -96.52
CA MET A 758 13.78 17.34 -95.44
C MET A 758 15.26 17.72 -95.28
N VAL A 759 16.05 17.69 -96.37
CA VAL A 759 17.37 18.38 -96.46
C VAL A 759 17.55 19.08 -97.82
N ALA A 760 16.48 19.66 -98.37
CA ALA A 760 16.60 20.64 -99.44
C ALA A 760 15.71 21.83 -99.12
N SER A 761 16.33 23.01 -99.00
CA SER A 761 15.74 24.32 -98.72
C SER A 761 15.31 24.50 -97.24
N VAL A 762 15.79 25.46 -96.46
CA VAL A 762 16.25 26.81 -96.77
C VAL A 762 17.25 27.27 -95.70
N ALA A 763 18.51 27.43 -96.12
CA ALA A 763 19.37 28.49 -95.63
C ALA A 763 18.98 29.77 -96.40
N ALA A 764 18.54 30.80 -95.66
CA ALA A 764 18.33 32.22 -96.03
C ALA A 764 17.06 32.72 -95.32
N ARG A 765 16.96 33.84 -94.62
CA ARG A 765 17.86 34.95 -94.34
C ARG A 765 17.14 35.79 -93.26
N ALA A 766 17.91 36.37 -92.34
CA ALA A 766 17.63 37.63 -91.65
C ALA A 766 16.43 37.76 -90.67
N ARG A 767 16.85 37.95 -89.41
CA ARG A 767 16.34 38.92 -88.41
C ARG A 767 15.17 38.51 -87.50
N ARG A 768 15.57 38.43 -86.23
CA ARG A 768 14.89 38.86 -84.99
C ARG A 768 14.16 37.80 -84.16
N ARG A 769 14.68 37.70 -82.93
CA ARG A 769 14.08 37.32 -81.64
C ARG A 769 14.26 35.86 -81.22
N ALA A 770 15.12 35.75 -80.21
CA ALA A 770 15.34 34.60 -79.36
C ALA A 770 14.04 34.24 -78.63
N SER A 771 13.48 33.06 -78.93
CA SER A 771 12.55 32.33 -78.04
C SER A 771 12.12 30.95 -78.56
N LEU A 772 12.80 30.35 -79.55
CA LEU A 772 12.49 28.99 -80.04
C LEU A 772 13.69 28.02 -80.03
N GLY A 773 14.78 28.36 -79.33
CA GLY A 773 15.98 27.52 -79.19
C GLY A 773 15.91 26.50 -78.04
N LEU A 774 14.92 26.60 -77.14
CA LEU A 774 14.77 25.68 -76.00
C LEU A 774 13.82 24.51 -76.28
N ALA A 775 13.00 24.59 -77.33
CA ALA A 775 12.02 23.55 -77.66
C ALA A 775 12.60 22.40 -78.51
N VAL A 776 13.74 22.61 -79.19
CA VAL A 776 14.35 21.60 -80.09
C VAL A 776 15.48 20.80 -79.41
N ALA A 777 16.05 21.31 -78.31
CA ALA A 777 17.00 20.56 -77.46
C ALA A 777 16.31 19.57 -76.49
N LEU A 778 15.02 19.76 -76.20
CA LEU A 778 14.24 18.84 -75.35
C LEU A 778 13.54 17.72 -76.14
N LEU A 779 13.47 17.81 -77.47
CA LEU A 779 12.92 16.78 -78.35
C LEU A 779 13.97 15.79 -78.91
N SER A 780 15.25 16.05 -78.66
CA SER A 780 16.38 15.20 -79.11
C SER A 780 16.97 14.30 -78.00
N VAL A 781 16.44 14.35 -76.78
CA VAL A 781 16.78 13.41 -75.68
C VAL A 781 15.70 12.32 -75.49
N ALA A 782 14.57 12.41 -76.19
CA ALA A 782 13.46 11.45 -76.08
C ALA A 782 13.41 10.38 -77.20
N PHE A 783 14.43 10.28 -78.06
CA PHE A 783 14.41 9.34 -79.21
C PHE A 783 15.64 8.44 -79.38
N TRP A 784 16.50 8.29 -78.36
CA TRP A 784 17.65 7.37 -78.37
C TRP A 784 17.61 6.33 -77.24
N SER A 785 16.44 5.71 -77.04
CA SER A 785 16.36 4.41 -76.38
C SER A 785 15.09 3.66 -76.78
N SER A 786 14.94 3.34 -78.07
CA SER A 786 13.96 2.35 -78.53
C SER A 786 14.54 1.50 -79.67
N CYS A 787 14.52 0.18 -79.44
CA CYS A 787 14.88 -0.95 -80.32
C CYS A 787 16.36 -1.27 -80.58
N GLY A 788 17.05 -1.71 -79.51
CA GLY A 788 17.92 -2.88 -79.56
C GLY A 788 17.17 -4.07 -78.96
N GLY A 789 16.35 -4.74 -79.77
CA GLY A 789 15.50 -5.86 -79.34
C GLY A 789 16.26 -7.18 -79.27
N SER A 790 16.70 -7.56 -78.08
CA SER A 790 16.76 -8.96 -77.67
C SER A 790 15.50 -9.23 -76.84
N GLY A 791 14.68 -10.18 -77.26
CA GLY A 791 13.33 -10.41 -76.73
C GLY A 791 13.28 -10.48 -75.20
N ASN A 792 12.52 -9.57 -74.60
CA ASN A 792 11.86 -9.79 -73.33
C ASN A 792 10.46 -9.19 -73.45
N VAL A 793 9.47 -10.08 -73.46
CA VAL A 793 8.06 -9.78 -73.25
C VAL A 793 7.96 -8.84 -72.03
N PRO A 794 7.10 -7.80 -72.00
CA PRO A 794 6.86 -7.09 -70.76
C PRO A 794 6.33 -8.12 -69.76
N LEU A 795 7.14 -8.49 -68.78
CA LEU A 795 6.73 -9.37 -67.69
C LEU A 795 5.46 -8.74 -67.10
N ALA A 796 4.37 -9.49 -67.11
CA ALA A 796 3.16 -9.10 -66.41
C ALA A 796 3.56 -8.68 -64.99
N SER A 797 3.18 -7.46 -64.55
CA SER A 797 3.28 -7.12 -63.14
C SER A 797 2.47 -8.17 -62.38
N SER A 798 3.15 -9.01 -61.60
CA SER A 798 2.51 -10.05 -60.79
C SER A 798 1.60 -9.48 -59.70
N GLY A 799 1.48 -8.15 -59.59
CA GLY A 799 0.82 -7.43 -58.51
C GLY A 799 1.45 -7.76 -57.15
N THR A 800 0.91 -7.17 -56.09
CA THR A 800 1.27 -7.62 -54.73
C THR A 800 0.83 -9.09 -54.56
N PRO A 801 1.72 -10.01 -54.13
CA PRO A 801 1.34 -11.42 -53.96
C PRO A 801 0.26 -11.61 -52.89
N ALA A 802 -0.61 -12.60 -53.08
CA ALA A 802 -1.62 -12.95 -52.08
C ALA A 802 -0.94 -13.57 -50.85
N GLY A 803 -1.43 -13.25 -49.66
CA GLY A 803 -0.80 -13.69 -48.42
C GLY A 803 -1.22 -12.87 -47.21
N VAL A 804 -0.72 -13.28 -46.04
CA VAL A 804 -0.84 -12.53 -44.79
C VAL A 804 0.54 -12.01 -44.43
N TYR A 805 0.64 -10.70 -44.26
CA TYR A 805 1.89 -9.98 -44.00
C TYR A 805 1.79 -9.25 -42.66
N THR A 806 2.86 -9.34 -41.87
CA THR A 806 2.99 -8.57 -40.64
C THR A 806 3.71 -7.28 -40.93
N LEU A 807 3.05 -6.16 -40.63
CA LEU A 807 3.61 -4.82 -40.69
C LEU A 807 4.06 -4.41 -39.29
N THR A 808 5.22 -3.77 -39.20
CA THR A 808 5.74 -3.23 -37.95
C THR A 808 5.87 -1.73 -38.08
N VAL A 809 5.09 -1.00 -37.27
CA VAL A 809 5.16 0.46 -37.20
C VAL A 809 6.05 0.81 -36.03
N SER A 810 7.26 1.28 -36.32
CA SER A 810 8.23 1.71 -35.33
C SER A 810 8.05 3.19 -35.01
N ALA A 811 8.17 3.54 -33.74
CA ALA A 811 8.05 4.88 -33.21
C ALA A 811 9.26 5.17 -32.33
N ALA A 812 10.01 6.24 -32.61
CA ALA A 812 11.26 6.54 -31.93
C ALA A 812 11.40 8.03 -31.57
N SER A 813 11.87 8.32 -30.35
CA SER A 813 12.26 9.66 -29.89
C SER A 813 13.51 9.56 -29.02
N GLY A 814 14.64 10.12 -29.46
CA GLY A 814 15.90 9.97 -28.75
C GLY A 814 16.32 8.49 -28.61
N LYS A 815 16.43 8.01 -27.37
CA LYS A 815 16.72 6.59 -27.06
C LYS A 815 15.46 5.71 -26.93
N LEU A 816 14.28 6.32 -26.86
CA LEU A 816 13.01 5.61 -26.69
C LEU A 816 12.57 5.02 -28.02
N THR A 817 12.21 3.74 -28.02
CA THR A 817 11.69 3.02 -29.19
C THR A 817 10.52 2.15 -28.78
N HIS A 818 9.40 2.33 -29.47
CA HIS A 818 8.18 1.52 -29.33
C HIS A 818 7.74 1.02 -30.70
N ALA A 819 6.96 -0.06 -30.75
CA ALA A 819 6.45 -0.59 -32.01
C ALA A 819 5.02 -1.13 -31.87
N ALA A 820 4.22 -0.94 -32.92
CA ALA A 820 2.91 -1.55 -33.07
C ALA A 820 2.93 -2.56 -34.22
N SER A 821 2.36 -3.74 -34.00
CA SER A 821 2.23 -4.77 -35.03
C SER A 821 0.84 -4.73 -35.67
N LEU A 822 0.79 -4.73 -37.00
CA LEU A 822 -0.43 -4.74 -37.81
C LEU A 822 -0.38 -5.91 -38.79
N SER A 823 -1.55 -6.37 -39.24
CA SER A 823 -1.69 -7.50 -40.17
C SER A 823 -2.38 -7.03 -41.45
N LEU A 824 -1.76 -7.32 -42.59
CA LEU A 824 -2.34 -7.09 -43.92
C LEU A 824 -2.59 -8.42 -44.61
N LYS A 825 -3.84 -8.70 -44.96
CA LYS A 825 -4.20 -9.82 -45.84
C LYS A 825 -4.45 -9.30 -47.25
N VAL A 826 -3.74 -9.84 -48.22
CA VAL A 826 -3.97 -9.60 -49.66
C VAL A 826 -4.62 -10.83 -50.26
N ASN A 827 -5.82 -10.67 -50.84
CA ASN A 827 -6.60 -11.76 -51.45
C ASN A 827 -6.06 -12.23 -52.80
#